data_AF-A0A841ABE6-F1
#
_entry.id   AF-A0A841ABE6-F1
#
_cell.length_a   1.000
_cell.length_b   1.000
_cell.length_c   1.000
_cell.angle_alpha   90.00
_cell.angle_beta   90.00
_cell.angle_gamma   90.00
#
_symmetry.space_group_name_H-M   'P 1'
#
loop_
_entity.id
_entity.type
_entity.pdbx_description
1 polymer ?
#
loop_
_entity_poly.entity_id
_entity_poly.type
_entity_poly.pdbx_seq_one_letter_code
_entity_poly.pdbx_strand_id
1 'polypeptide(L)'
;MAASSTDRTTDIALRTASPRVTFAKLGDPLEVPDLLSLQTTSFDWLLGNERWQERAAEAAAAGREDVPQTSGLADILEEISPIEDFAGNMSLSFRDHTFDDPKYTVDECKEKDLTYAAPLYVIAEFMNNETGEIKTQTVFMGEFPLMTDKGTFIINGTERVVVSQLVRSPGVYFEESIDKTSDKHIFSAKVIPSRGAWLEFEVDKRDQVGVRIDRKRKQSVTTLLQALGMSHSDILEEFGEFESMRSTLEKDRITSQDEALIDIYRKQRPGEPPTRDAGEAMLNNLYFNNKRYDLAKVGRYKIGKKLGLEGSLSESTLRLQDIVATIKYIVALHDGVTEYTSVDGREVRVETDDIDHFGNRRIRAVGELIQNQVRTGLSRMERVVRERMTTQDVEAITPLTLINIRPVTAAIKEFFGTSQLSQFMDQNNPLSGLTHKRRLSALGPGGLSRDRAGMEVRDVHPSHYGRMCPIETPEGPNIGLIGSLATFARINPFGFVETPYRKVTDGLVTDEIVYLTADDEDRHIIAQANAKIGDDGRFAEEQVLVRLSGGEPDLVDASEVDYMDVSARQMVSVATAMIPFLEHDDANRALMGSNMQRQAVPLLKSEMPLVGTGMERRAAVDAGDVVVAQKGGVIEELSADLIVVMADDGTRQTYPIGKFQRSNAGNSYNQRVLFDEGDRVEAGSILADGPSTDQGELSIGKNLLVAFMSWEGHNYEDGIILSQRMVQDDVLTSIHIEEHEVDARDTKLGKEEITRDIPNVGDDVLADLDERGIIRIGAEVEPGDILVGKVTPKGETELTPEERLLRAIFGEKAREVRDTSLRVPHGESGTVIGVRVFTDDEDGDILPTGVNEMVRVYVAQKRKITDGDKLAGRHGNKGVIAKILPVEDMPFLEDGTPVDIILNPMGVPGRMNIGQVMETHLGWVAKSGWDLDTEDPTFADLPESAMHGEPGTPVAVPVFDGLTADEVTGLIKNHRPNRDGERMIKENGKARLFDGRSGEPIPDPISVGYMYMLKLHHLVDDKLHARSTGPYSMITQQPLGGKAQFGGQRFGEMEVWALEAYGAAYALQELLTIKSDDISGRVKVYEAIVKGENIPEPGIPESFRVLLKEMQSLCLNVEVLSSDGTAQEVQESDEEVFRAAEELGIDLSRRPHEGVGSIEEV
;
A
#
# COMPACT_ATOMS: atom_id res chain seq x y z
N MET A 1 -7.28 42.23 -34.00
CA MET A 1 -7.13 42.05 -35.46
C MET A 1 -5.70 41.60 -35.70
N ALA A 2 -5.35 40.40 -36.14
CA ALA A 2 -6.09 39.21 -36.54
C ALA A 2 -5.74 38.05 -35.59
N ALA A 3 -6.76 37.32 -35.14
CA ALA A 3 -6.57 36.07 -34.41
C ALA A 3 -6.07 35.03 -35.41
N SER A 4 -4.87 34.51 -35.17
CA SER A 4 -4.35 33.31 -35.82
C SER A 4 -5.31 32.17 -35.50
N SER A 5 -6.02 31.66 -36.51
CA SER A 5 -6.78 30.42 -36.41
C SER A 5 -5.79 29.26 -36.29
N THR A 6 -5.50 28.84 -35.06
CA THR A 6 -4.93 27.53 -34.80
C THR A 6 -5.92 26.46 -35.25
N ASP A 7 -5.42 25.43 -35.94
CA ASP A 7 -6.22 24.37 -36.54
C ASP A 7 -7.00 23.60 -35.44
N ARG A 8 -8.34 23.64 -35.50
CA ARG A 8 -9.23 23.01 -34.51
C ARG A 8 -9.12 21.47 -34.48
N THR A 9 -8.59 20.87 -35.54
CA THR A 9 -8.34 19.42 -35.65
C THR A 9 -7.10 18.96 -34.88
N THR A 10 -6.07 19.80 -34.73
CA THR A 10 -4.89 19.51 -33.92
C THR A 10 -5.20 19.51 -32.41
N ASP A 11 -6.16 20.33 -31.97
CA ASP A 11 -6.57 20.42 -30.55
C ASP A 11 -7.30 19.16 -30.06
N ILE A 12 -8.06 18.49 -30.93
CA ILE A 12 -8.75 17.23 -30.62
C ILE A 12 -7.74 16.07 -30.51
N ALA A 13 -6.77 16.00 -31.43
CA ALA A 13 -5.74 14.96 -31.43
C ALA A 13 -4.82 15.02 -30.20
N LEU A 14 -4.46 16.22 -29.71
CA LEU A 14 -3.66 16.40 -28.48
C LEU A 14 -4.42 15.93 -27.21
N ARG A 15 -5.75 15.91 -27.27
CA ARG A 15 -6.62 15.58 -26.14
C ARG A 15 -7.10 14.13 -26.16
N THR A 16 -6.87 13.39 -27.25
CA THR A 16 -7.00 11.91 -27.33
C THR A 16 -5.64 11.18 -27.34
N ALA A 17 -4.56 11.81 -27.82
CA ALA A 17 -3.20 11.26 -27.89
C ALA A 17 -2.14 12.21 -27.31
N SER A 18 -1.07 11.65 -26.74
CA SER A 18 -0.01 12.43 -26.08
C SER A 18 0.64 13.45 -27.05
N PRO A 19 0.93 14.69 -26.61
CA PRO A 19 1.64 15.69 -27.41
C PRO A 19 3.13 15.36 -27.62
N ARG A 20 3.60 14.24 -27.08
CA ARG A 20 5.01 13.90 -26.92
C ARG A 20 5.58 13.20 -28.16
N VAL A 21 6.75 13.66 -28.60
CA VAL A 21 7.51 13.00 -29.67
C VAL A 21 8.25 11.80 -29.09
N THR A 22 8.00 10.60 -29.60
CA THR A 22 8.64 9.38 -29.12
C THR A 22 9.92 9.06 -29.87
N PHE A 23 10.94 8.60 -29.14
CA PHE A 23 12.18 8.03 -29.68
C PHE A 23 12.19 6.49 -29.65
N ALA A 24 11.02 5.86 -29.51
CA ALA A 24 10.88 4.41 -29.61
C ALA A 24 11.36 3.90 -30.97
N LYS A 25 12.18 2.85 -30.96
CA LYS A 25 12.64 2.15 -32.17
C LYS A 25 11.86 0.86 -32.37
N LEU A 26 11.36 0.28 -31.29
CA LEU A 26 10.51 -0.90 -31.30
C LEU A 26 9.04 -0.47 -31.36
N GLY A 27 8.26 -1.17 -32.19
CA GLY A 27 6.80 -1.06 -32.15
C GLY A 27 6.26 -1.82 -30.94
N ASP A 28 5.36 -1.21 -30.17
CA ASP A 28 4.61 -1.90 -29.11
C ASP A 28 3.43 -2.66 -29.76
N PRO A 29 3.45 -4.00 -29.83
CA PRO A 29 2.40 -4.82 -30.44
C PRO A 29 1.17 -4.96 -29.52
N LEU A 30 1.34 -4.64 -28.23
CA LEU A 30 0.30 -4.67 -27.21
C LEU A 30 0.27 -3.35 -26.47
N GLU A 31 -0.88 -2.70 -26.43
CA GLU A 31 -1.07 -1.53 -25.59
C GLU A 31 -1.04 -1.90 -24.10
N VAL A 32 -0.65 -0.92 -23.27
CA VAL A 32 -0.71 -1.07 -21.81
C VAL A 32 -2.16 -1.39 -21.40
N PRO A 33 -2.40 -2.47 -20.64
CA PRO A 33 -3.74 -2.83 -20.19
C PRO A 33 -4.28 -1.80 -19.19
N ASP A 34 -5.58 -1.85 -18.90
CA ASP A 34 -6.17 -1.07 -17.79
C ASP A 34 -5.43 -1.39 -16.48
N LEU A 35 -4.76 -0.37 -15.93
CA LEU A 35 -3.92 -0.51 -14.75
C LEU A 35 -4.73 -0.74 -13.46
N LEU A 36 -6.05 -0.53 -13.45
CA LEU A 36 -6.93 -0.83 -12.32
C LEU A 36 -7.57 -2.21 -12.36
N SER A 37 -7.40 -2.95 -13.47
CA SER A 37 -8.00 -4.26 -13.71
C SER A 37 -7.82 -5.23 -12.52
N LEU A 38 -6.67 -5.23 -11.85
CA LEU A 38 -6.41 -6.05 -10.66
C LEU A 38 -7.49 -5.91 -9.57
N GLN A 39 -7.97 -4.69 -9.34
CA GLN A 39 -8.97 -4.39 -8.31
C GLN A 39 -10.38 -4.56 -8.87
N THR A 40 -10.66 -3.96 -10.03
CA THR A 40 -11.99 -3.89 -10.62
C THR A 40 -12.49 -5.27 -11.07
N THR A 41 -11.68 -6.03 -11.82
CA THR A 41 -12.11 -7.34 -12.33
C THR A 41 -12.33 -8.35 -11.21
N SER A 42 -11.51 -8.29 -10.15
CA SER A 42 -11.63 -9.15 -8.99
C SER A 42 -12.89 -8.87 -8.17
N PHE A 43 -13.24 -7.59 -8.00
CA PHE A 43 -14.44 -7.20 -7.26
C PHE A 43 -15.72 -7.42 -8.07
N ASP A 44 -15.69 -7.14 -9.37
CA ASP A 44 -16.80 -7.44 -10.29
C ASP A 44 -17.15 -8.94 -10.29
N TRP A 45 -16.14 -9.82 -10.29
CA TRP A 45 -16.32 -11.27 -10.17
C TRP A 45 -16.97 -11.67 -8.83
N LEU A 46 -16.57 -11.03 -7.73
CA LEU A 46 -17.15 -11.30 -6.41
C LEU A 46 -18.65 -11.00 -6.41
N LEU A 47 -19.04 -9.81 -6.91
CA LEU A 47 -20.42 -9.36 -6.94
C LEU A 47 -21.28 -10.10 -7.98
N GLY A 48 -20.68 -10.51 -9.11
CA GLY A 48 -21.40 -11.08 -10.24
C GLY A 48 -22.20 -10.05 -11.04
N ASN A 49 -21.69 -8.81 -11.14
CA ASN A 49 -22.37 -7.70 -11.82
C ASN A 49 -22.43 -7.87 -13.34
N GLU A 50 -23.21 -7.01 -14.01
CA GLU A 50 -23.40 -7.05 -15.48
C GLU A 50 -22.07 -7.01 -16.25
N ARG A 51 -21.11 -6.16 -15.82
CA ARG A 51 -19.76 -6.06 -16.43
C ARG A 51 -19.00 -7.39 -16.38
N TRP A 52 -19.11 -8.16 -15.30
CA TRP A 52 -18.52 -9.51 -15.23
C TRP A 52 -19.31 -10.51 -16.07
N GLN A 53 -20.64 -10.46 -16.05
CA GLN A 53 -21.49 -11.37 -16.84
C GLN A 53 -21.22 -11.24 -18.34
N GLU A 54 -21.08 -10.01 -18.85
CA GLU A 54 -20.71 -9.75 -20.24
C GLU A 54 -19.35 -10.36 -20.58
N ARG A 55 -18.33 -10.11 -19.75
CA ARG A 55 -17.00 -10.71 -19.93
C ARG A 55 -17.00 -12.23 -19.88
N ALA A 56 -17.78 -12.83 -18.98
CA ALA A 56 -17.92 -14.27 -18.86
C ALA A 56 -18.62 -14.88 -20.08
N ALA A 57 -19.63 -14.20 -20.62
CA ALA A 57 -20.33 -14.60 -21.84
C ALA A 57 -19.44 -14.47 -23.08
N GLU A 58 -18.65 -13.40 -23.20
CA GLU A 58 -17.65 -13.23 -24.26
C GLU A 58 -16.55 -14.30 -24.19
N ALA A 59 -16.04 -14.59 -22.98
CA ALA A 59 -15.05 -15.64 -22.78
C ALA A 59 -15.61 -17.01 -23.19
N ALA A 60 -16.84 -17.34 -22.75
CA ALA A 60 -17.51 -18.59 -23.11
C ALA A 60 -17.77 -18.70 -24.61
N ALA A 61 -18.18 -17.61 -25.27
CA ALA A 61 -18.39 -17.58 -26.72
C ALA A 61 -17.08 -17.78 -27.50
N ALA A 62 -15.96 -17.28 -26.96
CA ALA A 62 -14.62 -17.47 -27.51
C ALA A 62 -13.96 -18.81 -27.11
N GLY A 63 -14.64 -19.64 -26.30
CA GLY A 63 -14.08 -20.89 -25.76
C GLY A 63 -12.91 -20.68 -24.80
N ARG A 64 -12.76 -19.48 -24.23
CA ARG A 64 -11.72 -19.16 -23.25
C ARG A 64 -12.18 -19.53 -21.83
N GLU A 65 -11.27 -20.14 -21.07
CA GLU A 65 -11.48 -20.51 -19.66
C GLU A 65 -10.80 -19.54 -18.67
N ASP A 66 -10.39 -18.35 -19.17
CA ASP A 66 -9.68 -17.32 -18.40
C ASP A 66 -10.60 -16.49 -17.50
N VAL A 67 -11.92 -16.64 -17.61
CA VAL A 67 -12.92 -15.97 -16.77
C VAL A 67 -13.79 -17.00 -16.05
N PRO A 68 -13.95 -16.93 -14.71
CA PRO A 68 -14.86 -17.82 -13.99
C PRO A 68 -16.30 -17.65 -14.48
N GLN A 69 -17.05 -18.75 -14.56
CA GLN A 69 -18.47 -18.75 -14.96
C GLN A 69 -19.45 -18.58 -13.79
N THR A 70 -18.97 -18.73 -12.56
CA THR A 70 -19.75 -18.55 -11.32
C THR A 70 -19.18 -17.37 -10.53
N SER A 71 -20.06 -16.50 -10.03
CA SER A 71 -19.67 -15.36 -9.19
C SER A 71 -19.19 -15.80 -7.81
N GLY A 72 -18.34 -15.00 -7.18
CA GLY A 72 -17.75 -15.35 -5.89
C GLY A 72 -18.76 -15.48 -4.75
N LEU A 73 -19.80 -14.63 -4.72
CA LEU A 73 -20.86 -14.71 -3.72
C LEU A 73 -21.79 -15.92 -3.94
N ALA A 74 -22.15 -16.22 -5.19
CA ALA A 74 -22.96 -17.40 -5.51
C ALA A 74 -22.23 -18.69 -5.10
N ASP A 75 -20.92 -18.78 -5.38
CA ASP A 75 -20.07 -19.93 -5.01
C ASP A 75 -20.07 -20.17 -3.49
N ILE A 76 -20.02 -19.12 -2.65
CA ILE A 76 -20.11 -19.27 -1.18
C ILE A 76 -21.51 -19.70 -0.73
N LEU A 77 -22.57 -19.12 -1.32
CA LEU A 77 -23.94 -19.44 -0.94
C LEU A 77 -24.27 -20.90 -1.28
N GLU A 78 -23.80 -21.39 -2.43
CA GLU A 78 -23.87 -22.80 -2.82
C GLU A 78 -23.03 -23.69 -1.90
N GLU A 79 -21.83 -23.26 -1.48
CA GLU A 79 -20.97 -24.05 -0.58
C GLU A 79 -21.62 -24.30 0.79
N ILE A 80 -22.36 -23.32 1.32
CA ILE A 80 -22.99 -23.39 2.64
C ILE A 80 -24.38 -24.03 2.59
N SER A 81 -25.01 -24.02 1.42
CA SER A 81 -26.34 -24.58 1.19
C SER A 81 -26.26 -26.07 0.81
N PRO A 82 -27.09 -26.96 1.38
CA PRO A 82 -28.08 -26.73 2.42
C PRO A 82 -27.50 -26.83 3.85
N ILE A 83 -28.06 -26.03 4.76
CA ILE A 83 -27.84 -26.15 6.20
C ILE A 83 -28.90 -27.08 6.78
N GLU A 84 -28.49 -28.27 7.21
CA GLU A 84 -29.38 -29.26 7.81
C GLU A 84 -29.26 -29.30 9.35
N ASP A 85 -30.28 -29.76 10.04
CA ASP A 85 -30.19 -30.12 11.46
C ASP A 85 -29.48 -31.48 11.66
N PHE A 86 -29.21 -31.87 12.90
CA PHE A 86 -28.53 -33.15 13.18
C PHE A 86 -29.34 -34.38 12.77
N ALA A 87 -30.67 -34.27 12.72
CA ALA A 87 -31.57 -35.36 12.33
C ALA A 87 -31.83 -35.43 10.81
N GLY A 88 -31.55 -34.35 10.06
CA GLY A 88 -31.87 -34.24 8.64
C GLY A 88 -33.36 -33.99 8.36
N ASN A 89 -34.11 -33.53 9.36
CA ASN A 89 -35.54 -33.25 9.27
C ASN A 89 -35.83 -31.86 8.72
N MET A 90 -34.92 -30.91 8.92
CA MET A 90 -35.07 -29.52 8.50
C MET A 90 -33.85 -29.10 7.70
N SER A 91 -34.09 -28.32 6.66
CA SER A 91 -33.02 -27.72 5.86
C SER A 91 -33.32 -26.25 5.54
N LEU A 92 -32.26 -25.44 5.51
CA LEU A 92 -32.28 -24.07 5.03
C LEU A 92 -31.33 -23.97 3.85
N SER A 93 -31.79 -23.45 2.72
CA SER A 93 -30.99 -23.23 1.53
C SER A 93 -31.01 -21.76 1.13
N PHE A 94 -29.92 -21.32 0.52
CA PHE A 94 -29.79 -19.98 -0.06
C PHE A 94 -29.77 -20.10 -1.58
N ARG A 95 -30.44 -19.17 -2.26
CA ARG A 95 -30.47 -19.05 -3.71
C ARG A 95 -30.45 -17.58 -4.08
N ASP A 96 -29.73 -17.25 -5.15
CA ASP A 96 -29.62 -15.92 -5.74
C ASP A 96 -29.27 -14.78 -4.76
N HIS A 97 -28.59 -13.77 -5.28
CA HIS A 97 -28.33 -12.56 -4.51
C HIS A 97 -28.58 -11.34 -5.38
N THR A 98 -29.06 -10.29 -4.75
CA THR A 98 -29.36 -9.01 -5.41
C THR A 98 -28.85 -7.88 -4.52
N PHE A 99 -28.36 -6.83 -5.17
CA PHE A 99 -27.97 -5.58 -4.53
C PHE A 99 -28.98 -4.51 -4.89
N ASP A 100 -29.44 -3.77 -3.89
CA ASP A 100 -30.16 -2.52 -4.14
C ASP A 100 -29.16 -1.38 -4.40
N ASP A 101 -29.67 -0.26 -4.89
CA ASP A 101 -28.86 0.94 -5.10
C ASP A 101 -28.28 1.47 -3.76
N PRO A 102 -27.05 2.00 -3.78
CA PRO A 102 -26.45 2.62 -2.61
C PRO A 102 -27.29 3.83 -2.16
N LYS A 103 -27.41 4.01 -0.84
CA LYS A 103 -28.24 5.08 -0.25
C LYS A 103 -27.65 6.48 -0.44
N TYR A 104 -26.33 6.57 -0.52
CA TYR A 104 -25.57 7.81 -0.59
C TYR A 104 -24.55 7.71 -1.70
N THR A 105 -24.21 8.86 -2.27
CA THR A 105 -23.11 8.98 -3.22
C THR A 105 -21.75 8.91 -2.52
N VAL A 106 -20.68 8.68 -3.29
CA VAL A 106 -19.30 8.61 -2.78
C VAL A 106 -18.90 9.90 -2.05
N ASP A 107 -19.27 11.06 -2.61
CA ASP A 107 -18.92 12.36 -2.03
C ASP A 107 -19.70 12.61 -0.74
N GLU A 108 -21.00 12.29 -0.69
CA GLU A 108 -21.78 12.37 0.56
C GLU A 108 -21.23 11.44 1.64
N CYS A 109 -20.77 10.24 1.29
CA CYS A 109 -20.13 9.33 2.25
C CYS A 109 -18.83 9.91 2.83
N LYS A 110 -18.02 10.58 2.01
CA LYS A 110 -16.80 11.27 2.47
C LYS A 110 -17.11 12.47 3.35
N GLU A 111 -18.14 13.25 3.00
CA GLU A 111 -18.52 14.44 3.75
C GLU A 111 -19.17 14.12 5.10
N LYS A 112 -19.97 13.04 5.18
CA LYS A 112 -20.74 12.65 6.37
C LYS A 112 -20.13 11.49 7.18
N ASP A 113 -18.90 11.12 6.88
CA ASP A 113 -18.22 9.98 7.51
C ASP A 113 -18.98 8.65 7.43
N LEU A 114 -19.71 8.44 6.34
CA LEU A 114 -20.45 7.21 6.11
C LEU A 114 -19.60 6.22 5.32
N THR A 115 -20.05 4.96 5.31
CA THR A 115 -19.47 3.91 4.47
C THR A 115 -20.27 3.82 3.18
N TYR A 116 -19.58 3.86 2.03
CA TYR A 116 -20.22 3.63 0.73
C TYR A 116 -20.55 2.15 0.57
N ALA A 117 -21.83 1.81 0.68
CA ALA A 117 -22.32 0.44 0.70
C ALA A 117 -23.71 0.32 0.06
N ALA A 118 -24.03 -0.89 -0.38
CA ALA A 118 -25.34 -1.26 -0.90
C ALA A 118 -25.98 -2.36 -0.05
N PRO A 119 -27.32 -2.34 0.13
CA PRO A 119 -28.04 -3.43 0.77
C PRO A 119 -27.95 -4.74 -0.02
N LEU A 120 -27.52 -5.82 0.63
CA LEU A 120 -27.48 -7.17 0.05
C LEU A 120 -28.72 -7.97 0.47
N TYR A 121 -29.45 -8.50 -0.51
CA TYR A 121 -30.59 -9.39 -0.32
C TYR A 121 -30.31 -10.78 -0.90
N VAL A 122 -30.71 -11.82 -0.18
CA VAL A 122 -30.58 -13.23 -0.59
C VAL A 122 -31.93 -13.93 -0.46
N ILE A 123 -32.28 -14.82 -1.39
CA ILE A 123 -33.49 -15.64 -1.28
C ILE A 123 -33.16 -16.85 -0.41
N ALA A 124 -33.85 -16.98 0.71
CA ALA A 124 -33.69 -18.11 1.63
C ALA A 124 -34.94 -19.00 1.58
N GLU A 125 -34.73 -20.30 1.39
CA GLU A 125 -35.79 -21.32 1.37
C GLU A 125 -35.60 -22.27 2.55
N PHE A 126 -36.57 -22.27 3.47
CA PHE A 126 -36.64 -23.24 4.56
C PHE A 126 -37.54 -24.40 4.13
N MET A 127 -37.04 -25.63 4.24
CA MET A 127 -37.77 -26.85 3.92
C MET A 127 -37.84 -27.75 5.15
N ASN A 128 -39.06 -28.13 5.52
CA ASN A 128 -39.30 -29.20 6.48
C ASN A 128 -39.49 -30.52 5.72
N ASN A 129 -38.58 -31.47 5.90
CA ASN A 129 -38.58 -32.74 5.20
C ASN A 129 -39.70 -33.69 5.68
N GLU A 130 -40.26 -33.48 6.89
CA GLU A 130 -41.36 -34.28 7.40
C GLU A 130 -42.72 -33.84 6.83
N THR A 131 -42.94 -32.54 6.67
CA THR A 131 -44.21 -31.98 6.14
C THR A 131 -44.18 -31.69 4.65
N GLY A 132 -42.99 -31.53 4.08
CA GLY A 132 -42.77 -31.07 2.70
C GLY A 132 -43.08 -29.59 2.47
N GLU A 133 -43.29 -28.80 3.53
CA GLU A 133 -43.56 -27.37 3.43
C GLU A 133 -42.27 -26.60 3.12
N ILE A 134 -42.31 -25.76 2.08
CA ILE A 134 -41.22 -24.86 1.71
C ILE A 134 -41.68 -23.41 1.96
N LYS A 135 -40.93 -22.70 2.79
CA LYS A 135 -41.13 -21.27 3.07
C LYS A 135 -39.99 -20.48 2.44
N THR A 136 -40.29 -19.73 1.38
CA THR A 136 -39.33 -18.87 0.68
C THR A 136 -39.50 -17.43 1.13
N GLN A 137 -38.40 -16.76 1.48
CA GLN A 137 -38.38 -15.33 1.83
C GLN A 137 -37.11 -14.65 1.33
N THR A 138 -37.22 -13.39 0.93
CA THR A 138 -36.06 -12.54 0.63
C THR A 138 -35.56 -11.93 1.93
N VAL A 139 -34.29 -12.19 2.29
CA VAL A 139 -33.69 -11.80 3.57
C VAL A 139 -32.59 -10.80 3.32
N PHE A 140 -32.64 -9.68 4.05
CA PHE A 140 -31.56 -8.69 4.09
C PHE A 140 -30.36 -9.28 4.84
N MET A 141 -29.21 -9.37 4.17
CA MET A 141 -27.97 -9.93 4.71
C MET A 141 -27.03 -8.89 5.33
N GLY A 142 -27.27 -7.60 5.07
CA GLY A 142 -26.48 -6.49 5.58
C GLY A 142 -26.12 -5.46 4.51
N GLU A 143 -25.53 -4.35 4.96
CA GLU A 143 -24.91 -3.36 4.08
C GLU A 143 -23.53 -3.89 3.64
N PHE A 144 -23.32 -3.99 2.33
CA PHE A 144 -22.10 -4.51 1.74
C PHE A 144 -21.28 -3.35 1.14
N PRO A 145 -20.04 -3.11 1.60
CA PRO A 145 -19.20 -2.04 1.06
C PRO A 145 -18.94 -2.22 -0.44
N LEU A 146 -19.16 -1.15 -1.22
CA LEU A 146 -18.95 -1.15 -2.66
C LEU A 146 -17.60 -0.51 -3.01
N MET A 147 -17.00 -1.02 -4.08
CA MET A 147 -15.82 -0.42 -4.69
C MET A 147 -16.25 0.76 -5.59
N THR A 148 -15.53 1.87 -5.51
CA THR A 148 -15.70 3.02 -6.40
C THR A 148 -15.13 2.72 -7.80
N ASP A 149 -15.47 3.52 -8.81
CA ASP A 149 -14.87 3.39 -10.15
C ASP A 149 -13.35 3.59 -10.16
N LYS A 150 -12.78 4.20 -9.11
CA LYS A 150 -11.33 4.37 -8.92
C LYS A 150 -10.65 3.12 -8.35
N GLY A 151 -11.37 2.04 -8.03
CA GLY A 151 -10.81 0.85 -7.41
C GLY A 151 -10.51 1.00 -5.91
N THR A 152 -11.29 1.83 -5.21
CA THR A 152 -11.12 2.14 -3.77
C THR A 152 -12.41 1.90 -2.99
N PHE A 153 -12.34 1.91 -1.65
CA PHE A 153 -13.51 1.79 -0.77
C PHE A 153 -13.61 3.01 0.15
N ILE A 154 -14.82 3.51 0.40
CA ILE A 154 -15.05 4.55 1.41
C ILE A 154 -15.59 3.90 2.68
N ILE A 155 -14.78 3.90 3.73
CA ILE A 155 -15.11 3.31 5.03
C ILE A 155 -15.04 4.41 6.09
N ASN A 156 -16.20 4.73 6.66
CA ASN A 156 -16.36 5.82 7.63
C ASN A 156 -15.74 7.15 7.15
N GLY A 157 -16.12 7.62 5.96
CA GLY A 157 -15.57 8.83 5.33
C GLY A 157 -14.16 8.70 4.73
N THR A 158 -13.39 7.71 5.18
CA THR A 158 -11.99 7.55 4.75
C THR A 158 -11.86 6.66 3.52
N GLU A 159 -11.06 7.11 2.55
CA GLU A 159 -10.76 6.33 1.34
C GLU A 159 -9.65 5.32 1.61
N ARG A 160 -9.95 4.05 1.33
CA ARG A 160 -9.11 2.87 1.61
C ARG A 160 -8.88 2.03 0.35
N VAL A 161 -7.77 1.30 0.36
CA VAL A 161 -7.39 0.33 -0.68
C VAL A 161 -7.17 -1.01 -0.01
N VAL A 162 -7.72 -2.07 -0.63
CA VAL A 162 -7.43 -3.45 -0.23
C VAL A 162 -6.25 -3.96 -1.04
N VAL A 163 -5.11 -4.17 -0.37
CA VAL A 163 -3.87 -4.61 -0.99
C VAL A 163 -3.94 -6.11 -1.32
N SER A 164 -3.51 -6.46 -2.53
CA SER A 164 -3.46 -7.86 -2.97
C SER A 164 -2.38 -8.63 -2.21
N GLN A 165 -2.69 -9.87 -1.79
CA GLN A 165 -1.83 -10.64 -0.91
C GLN A 165 -1.13 -11.78 -1.65
N LEU A 166 0.20 -11.86 -1.55
CA LEU A 166 0.97 -12.99 -2.05
C LEU A 166 1.05 -14.09 -0.98
N VAL A 167 0.54 -15.27 -1.30
CA VAL A 167 0.50 -16.43 -0.41
C VAL A 167 1.02 -17.68 -1.11
N ARG A 168 1.43 -18.69 -0.33
CA ARG A 168 1.73 -20.01 -0.89
C ARG A 168 0.45 -20.62 -1.44
N SER A 169 0.51 -21.16 -2.64
CA SER A 169 -0.63 -21.86 -3.22
C SER A 169 -0.89 -23.19 -2.47
N PRO A 170 -2.14 -23.64 -2.35
CA PRO A 170 -2.46 -24.99 -1.90
C PRO A 170 -1.93 -26.01 -2.89
N GLY A 171 -1.41 -27.12 -2.39
CA GLY A 171 -0.79 -28.14 -3.22
C GLY A 171 0.18 -29.01 -2.43
N VAL A 172 0.99 -29.77 -3.17
CA VAL A 172 2.05 -30.62 -2.62
C VAL A 172 3.39 -30.01 -2.99
N TYR A 173 4.28 -29.89 -2.00
CA TYR A 173 5.61 -29.32 -2.14
C TYR A 173 6.68 -30.31 -1.69
N PHE A 174 7.71 -30.49 -2.48
CA PHE A 174 8.87 -31.33 -2.17
C PHE A 174 10.10 -30.48 -1.91
N GLU A 175 10.76 -30.72 -0.79
CA GLU A 175 11.92 -29.94 -0.34
C GLU A 175 13.06 -30.89 0.07
N GLU A 176 14.27 -30.53 -0.32
CA GLU A 176 15.50 -31.19 0.09
C GLU A 176 16.26 -30.29 1.06
N SER A 177 16.65 -30.83 2.21
CA SER A 177 17.40 -30.10 3.23
C SER A 177 18.55 -30.95 3.75
N ILE A 178 19.69 -30.32 4.05
CA ILE A 178 20.84 -31.05 4.59
C ILE A 178 20.78 -31.03 6.12
N ASP A 179 20.79 -32.20 6.75
CA ASP A 179 20.88 -32.30 8.20
C ASP A 179 22.26 -31.91 8.70
N LYS A 180 22.35 -30.77 9.41
CA LYS A 180 23.61 -30.23 9.93
C LYS A 180 24.38 -31.18 10.86
N THR A 181 23.74 -32.23 11.40
CA THR A 181 24.40 -33.18 12.31
C THR A 181 24.94 -34.44 11.65
N SER A 182 24.37 -34.85 10.52
CA SER A 182 24.71 -36.11 9.86
C SER A 182 25.20 -35.94 8.43
N ASP A 183 25.17 -34.71 7.89
CA ASP A 183 25.48 -34.36 6.49
C ASP A 183 24.70 -35.21 5.47
N LYS A 184 23.58 -35.80 5.92
CA LYS A 184 22.65 -36.53 5.07
C LYS A 184 21.55 -35.60 4.57
N HIS A 185 21.13 -35.84 3.34
CA HIS A 185 19.98 -35.20 2.72
C HIS A 185 18.69 -35.74 3.35
N ILE A 186 17.84 -34.84 3.82
CA ILE A 186 16.50 -35.09 4.33
C ILE A 186 15.54 -34.55 3.28
N PHE A 187 14.70 -35.44 2.77
CA PHE A 187 13.64 -35.09 1.85
C PHE A 187 12.33 -34.94 2.62
N SER A 188 11.56 -33.91 2.31
CA SER A 188 10.26 -33.67 2.92
C SER A 188 9.21 -33.33 1.88
N ALA A 189 7.97 -33.74 2.13
CA ALA A 189 6.82 -33.39 1.31
C ALA A 189 5.73 -32.78 2.18
N LYS A 190 5.17 -31.65 1.77
CA LYS A 190 4.13 -30.92 2.52
C LYS A 190 2.88 -30.80 1.66
N VAL A 191 1.78 -31.39 2.12
CA VAL A 191 0.45 -31.21 1.53
C VAL A 191 -0.24 -30.07 2.28
N ILE A 192 -0.35 -28.92 1.60
CA ILE A 192 -0.91 -27.69 2.17
C ILE A 192 -2.31 -27.48 1.58
N PRO A 193 -3.39 -27.58 2.38
CA PRO A 193 -4.73 -27.26 1.91
C PRO A 193 -4.99 -25.76 1.86
N SER A 194 -6.06 -25.37 1.17
CA SER A 194 -6.63 -24.02 1.29
C SER A 194 -7.21 -23.83 2.70
N ARG A 195 -7.89 -24.87 3.21
CA ARG A 195 -8.46 -24.94 4.55
C ARG A 195 -8.41 -26.37 5.08
N GLY A 196 -7.96 -26.54 6.32
CA GLY A 196 -7.92 -27.86 6.98
C GLY A 196 -6.56 -28.19 7.58
N ALA A 197 -6.39 -29.45 7.97
CA ALA A 197 -5.18 -29.94 8.64
C ALA A 197 -4.03 -30.17 7.65
N TRP A 198 -2.80 -29.87 8.05
CA TRP A 198 -1.64 -30.15 7.20
C TRP A 198 -1.26 -31.63 7.25
N LEU A 199 -0.68 -32.14 6.16
CA LEU A 199 -0.11 -33.48 6.11
C LEU A 199 1.33 -33.39 5.60
N GLU A 200 2.29 -33.81 6.43
CA GLU A 200 3.72 -33.65 6.15
C GLU A 200 4.40 -35.03 6.19
N PHE A 201 5.16 -35.35 5.14
CA PHE A 201 5.98 -36.56 5.04
C PHE A 201 7.46 -36.18 5.08
N GLU A 202 8.28 -37.02 5.70
CA GLU A 202 9.73 -36.83 5.72
C GLU A 202 10.46 -38.17 5.66
N VAL A 203 11.52 -38.22 4.86
CA VAL A 203 12.54 -39.28 4.94
C VAL A 203 13.64 -38.78 5.84
N ASP A 204 13.78 -39.37 7.03
CA ASP A 204 14.79 -38.91 7.99
C ASP A 204 16.19 -39.45 7.71
N LYS A 205 17.17 -38.98 8.50
CA LYS A 205 18.57 -39.42 8.40
C LYS A 205 18.82 -40.92 8.63
N ARG A 206 17.82 -41.67 9.11
CA ARG A 206 17.88 -43.13 9.26
C ARG A 206 17.22 -43.85 8.08
N ASP A 207 16.96 -43.11 7.01
CA ASP A 207 16.34 -43.57 5.77
C ASP A 207 14.94 -44.16 6.04
N GLN A 208 14.24 -43.62 7.04
CA GLN A 208 12.88 -44.03 7.41
C GLN A 208 11.86 -42.98 7.02
N VAL A 209 10.71 -43.44 6.50
CA VAL A 209 9.63 -42.58 6.06
C VAL A 209 8.66 -42.36 7.21
N GLY A 210 8.52 -41.10 7.62
CA GLY A 210 7.57 -40.70 8.67
C GLY A 210 6.53 -39.71 8.17
N VAL A 211 5.48 -39.57 8.97
CA VAL A 211 4.39 -38.63 8.73
C VAL A 211 4.07 -37.82 9.98
N ARG A 212 3.70 -36.55 9.78
CA ARG A 212 3.13 -35.66 10.81
C ARG A 212 1.75 -35.19 10.34
N ILE A 213 0.77 -35.41 11.19
CA ILE A 213 -0.62 -34.98 11.00
C ILE A 213 -0.79 -33.69 11.80
N ASP A 214 -1.15 -32.59 11.15
CA ASP A 214 -1.42 -31.29 11.80
C ASP A 214 -0.28 -30.82 12.73
N ARG A 215 0.98 -30.97 12.28
CA ARG A 215 2.20 -30.60 13.02
C ARG A 215 2.34 -31.25 14.40
N LYS A 216 1.67 -32.40 14.62
CA LYS A 216 1.81 -33.20 15.84
C LYS A 216 3.04 -34.12 15.76
N ARG A 217 3.12 -35.07 16.70
CA ARG A 217 4.24 -36.00 16.83
C ARG A 217 4.42 -36.83 15.54
N LYS A 218 5.67 -37.03 15.14
CA LYS A 218 6.06 -37.91 14.04
C LYS A 218 5.57 -39.34 14.29
N GLN A 219 5.00 -39.94 13.25
CA GLN A 219 4.53 -41.33 13.21
C GLN A 219 5.16 -42.06 12.02
N SER A 220 5.11 -43.39 11.99
CA SER A 220 5.50 -44.14 10.81
C SER A 220 4.49 -43.91 9.70
N VAL A 221 4.95 -43.76 8.45
CA VAL A 221 4.02 -43.60 7.30
C VAL A 221 3.15 -44.84 7.11
N THR A 222 3.68 -46.02 7.43
CA THR A 222 2.97 -47.32 7.37
C THR A 222 1.75 -47.36 8.29
N THR A 223 1.85 -46.76 9.48
CA THR A 223 0.71 -46.63 10.40
C THR A 223 -0.42 -45.79 9.79
N LEU A 224 -0.10 -44.72 9.04
CA LEU A 224 -1.12 -43.94 8.34
C LEU A 224 -1.76 -44.73 7.19
N LEU A 225 -0.96 -45.40 6.36
CA LEU A 225 -1.46 -46.20 5.23
C LEU A 225 -2.37 -47.34 5.71
N GLN A 226 -2.01 -48.00 6.81
CA GLN A 226 -2.86 -49.00 7.46
C GLN A 226 -4.17 -48.40 7.98
N ALA A 227 -4.12 -47.24 8.65
CA ALA A 227 -5.32 -46.56 9.13
C ALA A 227 -6.28 -46.19 7.98
N LEU A 228 -5.73 -45.85 6.82
CA LEU A 228 -6.48 -45.56 5.58
C LEU A 228 -6.99 -46.82 4.85
N GLY A 229 -6.66 -48.02 5.34
CA GLY A 229 -7.21 -49.29 4.85
C GLY A 229 -6.29 -50.11 3.95
N MET A 230 -5.01 -49.74 3.79
CA MET A 230 -4.04 -50.56 3.05
C MET A 230 -3.43 -51.65 3.94
N SER A 231 -3.40 -52.89 3.45
CA SER A 231 -2.75 -54.00 4.16
C SER A 231 -1.23 -53.98 3.95
N HIS A 232 -0.48 -54.75 4.76
CA HIS A 232 0.97 -54.90 4.55
C HIS A 232 1.34 -55.40 3.15
N SER A 233 0.52 -56.27 2.55
CA SER A 233 0.75 -56.74 1.18
C SER A 233 0.55 -55.63 0.16
N ASP A 234 -0.48 -54.80 0.33
CA ASP A 234 -0.76 -53.69 -0.60
C ASP A 234 0.34 -52.63 -0.54
N ILE A 235 0.84 -52.34 0.67
CA ILE A 235 1.97 -51.41 0.88
C ILE A 235 3.25 -51.96 0.21
N LEU A 236 3.50 -53.27 0.29
CA LEU A 236 4.65 -53.90 -0.36
C LEU A 236 4.50 -53.97 -1.88
N GLU A 237 3.29 -54.13 -2.41
CA GLU A 237 3.04 -54.12 -3.85
C GLU A 237 3.30 -52.73 -4.43
N GLU A 238 2.83 -51.68 -3.76
CA GLU A 238 2.92 -50.30 -4.27
C GLU A 238 4.30 -49.66 -4.06
N PHE A 239 4.95 -49.92 -2.92
CA PHE A 239 6.19 -49.24 -2.52
C PHE A 239 7.39 -50.19 -2.37
N GLY A 240 7.20 -51.48 -2.63
CA GLY A 240 8.22 -52.51 -2.34
C GLY A 240 9.48 -52.39 -3.18
N GLU A 241 9.54 -51.53 -4.19
CA GLU A 241 10.76 -51.23 -4.93
C GLU A 241 11.74 -50.33 -4.14
N PHE A 242 11.24 -49.52 -3.20
CA PHE A 242 12.04 -48.56 -2.43
C PHE A 242 12.52 -49.13 -1.08
N GLU A 243 13.82 -49.08 -0.83
CA GLU A 243 14.43 -49.69 0.37
C GLU A 243 14.03 -48.97 1.68
N SER A 244 13.85 -47.65 1.63
CA SER A 244 13.41 -46.84 2.78
C SER A 244 11.99 -47.23 3.25
N MET A 245 11.10 -47.58 2.33
CA MET A 245 9.76 -48.08 2.66
C MET A 245 9.80 -49.50 3.24
N ARG A 246 10.63 -50.40 2.69
CA ARG A 246 10.84 -51.74 3.29
C ARG A 246 11.38 -51.65 4.71
N SER A 247 12.42 -50.84 4.93
CA SER A 247 13.02 -50.66 6.26
C SER A 247 12.02 -50.07 7.26
N THR A 248 11.13 -49.19 6.79
CA THR A 248 10.07 -48.60 7.61
C THR A 248 9.02 -49.64 8.00
N LEU A 249 8.57 -50.47 7.05
CA LEU A 249 7.59 -51.53 7.28
C LEU A 249 8.11 -52.65 8.19
N GLU A 250 9.38 -53.04 8.06
CA GLU A 250 10.01 -54.05 8.93
C GLU A 250 10.11 -53.62 10.40
N LYS A 251 10.27 -52.31 10.64
CA LYS A 251 10.40 -51.74 11.99
C LYS A 251 9.06 -51.35 12.61
N ASP A 252 7.97 -51.33 11.82
CA ASP A 252 6.65 -51.05 12.34
C ASP A 252 6.16 -52.22 13.22
N ARG A 253 5.57 -51.88 14.36
CA ARG A 253 5.03 -52.85 15.32
C ARG A 253 3.52 -53.05 15.14
N ILE A 254 2.87 -52.10 14.48
CA ILE A 254 1.42 -52.11 14.27
C ILE A 254 1.16 -52.87 12.97
N THR A 255 0.24 -53.84 13.01
CA THR A 255 -0.06 -54.71 11.85
C THR A 255 -1.53 -54.75 11.47
N SER A 256 -2.40 -54.16 12.28
CA SER A 256 -3.85 -54.09 12.07
C SER A 256 -4.33 -52.65 11.92
N GLN A 257 -5.30 -52.42 11.03
CA GLN A 257 -5.95 -51.12 10.84
C GLN A 257 -6.53 -50.56 12.14
N ASP A 258 -7.14 -51.40 12.98
CA ASP A 258 -7.77 -50.97 14.23
C ASP A 258 -6.74 -50.42 15.22
N GLU A 259 -5.58 -51.08 15.33
CA GLU A 259 -4.49 -50.64 16.18
C GLU A 259 -3.88 -49.33 15.66
N ALA A 260 -3.77 -49.18 14.34
CA ALA A 260 -3.29 -47.96 13.70
C ALA A 260 -4.21 -46.76 13.96
N LEU A 261 -5.52 -46.94 13.83
CA LEU A 261 -6.53 -45.91 14.14
C LEU A 261 -6.48 -45.47 15.60
N ILE A 262 -6.35 -46.43 16.53
CA ILE A 262 -6.23 -46.16 17.98
C ILE A 262 -4.94 -45.40 18.29
N ASP A 263 -3.82 -45.78 17.68
CA ASP A 263 -2.53 -45.14 17.92
C ASP A 263 -2.48 -43.70 17.38
N ILE A 264 -3.00 -43.48 16.16
CA ILE A 264 -3.14 -42.13 15.59
C ILE A 264 -4.05 -41.27 16.46
N TYR A 265 -5.21 -41.79 16.88
CA TYR A 265 -6.14 -41.04 17.75
C TYR A 265 -5.50 -40.66 19.08
N ARG A 266 -4.82 -41.61 19.74
CA ARG A 266 -4.12 -41.38 21.02
C ARG A 266 -3.08 -40.27 20.91
N LYS A 267 -2.34 -40.20 19.79
CA LYS A 267 -1.31 -39.17 19.56
C LYS A 267 -1.92 -37.82 19.19
N GLN A 268 -3.05 -37.81 18.48
CA GLN A 268 -3.72 -36.57 18.08
C GLN A 268 -4.47 -35.93 19.25
N ARG A 269 -5.13 -36.74 20.10
CA ARG A 269 -5.93 -36.31 21.25
C ARG A 269 -5.47 -37.00 22.54
N PRO A 270 -4.35 -36.57 23.13
CA PRO A 270 -3.86 -37.15 24.37
C PRO A 270 -4.81 -36.83 25.54
N GLY A 271 -5.44 -37.87 26.11
CA GLY A 271 -6.35 -37.75 27.26
C GLY A 271 -7.79 -38.20 27.00
N GLU A 272 -8.19 -38.35 25.74
CA GLU A 272 -9.46 -38.95 25.37
C GLU A 272 -9.32 -40.49 25.23
N PRO A 273 -10.32 -41.29 25.65
CA PRO A 273 -10.26 -42.74 25.49
C PRO A 273 -10.26 -43.09 23.99
N PRO A 274 -9.21 -43.74 23.47
CA PRO A 274 -9.12 -44.01 22.03
C PRO A 274 -10.01 -45.22 21.67
N THR A 275 -10.96 -45.01 20.77
CA THR A 275 -11.75 -46.08 20.14
C THR A 275 -11.49 -46.11 18.64
N ARG A 276 -11.69 -47.28 18.01
CA ARG A 276 -11.58 -47.46 16.55
C ARG A 276 -12.45 -46.44 15.81
N ASP A 277 -13.73 -46.38 16.16
CA ASP A 277 -14.72 -45.53 15.49
C ASP A 277 -14.40 -44.04 15.64
N ALA A 278 -13.86 -43.63 16.80
CA ALA A 278 -13.41 -42.25 17.00
C ALA A 278 -12.19 -41.92 16.14
N GLY A 279 -11.24 -42.86 15.99
CA GLY A 279 -10.09 -42.72 15.10
C GLY A 279 -10.50 -42.59 13.63
N GLU A 280 -11.40 -43.46 13.17
CA GLU A 280 -11.92 -43.47 11.80
C GLU A 280 -12.69 -42.19 11.49
N ALA A 281 -13.64 -41.80 12.36
CA ALA A 281 -14.38 -40.56 12.23
C ALA A 281 -13.47 -39.32 12.27
N MET A 282 -12.40 -39.34 13.05
CA MET A 282 -11.43 -38.24 13.10
C MET A 282 -10.68 -38.09 11.77
N LEU A 283 -10.12 -39.17 11.22
CA LEU A 283 -9.40 -39.11 9.94
C LEU A 283 -10.32 -38.69 8.78
N ASN A 284 -11.53 -39.24 8.73
CA ASN A 284 -12.54 -38.84 7.74
C ASN A 284 -12.88 -37.35 7.84
N ASN A 285 -13.04 -36.84 9.05
CA ASN A 285 -13.30 -35.41 9.26
C ASN A 285 -12.08 -34.50 9.01
N LEU A 286 -10.86 -35.03 9.09
CA LEU A 286 -9.64 -34.23 8.87
C LEU A 286 -9.31 -34.04 7.40
N TYR A 287 -9.54 -35.04 6.54
CA TYR A 287 -9.04 -35.02 5.15
C TYR A 287 -10.09 -35.31 4.08
N PHE A 288 -11.17 -36.04 4.41
CA PHE A 288 -12.16 -36.53 3.44
C PHE A 288 -13.51 -35.82 3.52
N ASN A 289 -13.74 -35.00 4.55
CA ASN A 289 -14.98 -34.23 4.74
C ASN A 289 -14.83 -32.80 4.20
N ASN A 290 -15.60 -32.47 3.15
CA ASN A 290 -15.60 -31.17 2.48
C ASN A 290 -15.96 -29.98 3.41
N LYS A 291 -16.70 -30.22 4.50
CA LYS A 291 -17.06 -29.17 5.46
C LYS A 291 -15.86 -28.71 6.30
N ARG A 292 -14.86 -29.58 6.48
CA ARG A 292 -13.69 -29.33 7.35
C ARG A 292 -12.36 -29.23 6.61
N TYR A 293 -12.29 -29.80 5.41
CA TYR A 293 -11.10 -29.84 4.58
C TYR A 293 -11.42 -29.42 3.15
N ASP A 294 -10.60 -28.54 2.58
CA ASP A 294 -10.78 -28.00 1.24
C ASP A 294 -9.42 -27.59 0.63
N LEU A 295 -9.13 -28.13 -0.55
CA LEU A 295 -7.96 -27.80 -1.38
C LEU A 295 -8.19 -26.58 -2.26
N ALA A 296 -9.45 -26.15 -2.42
CA ALA A 296 -9.94 -25.29 -3.50
C ALA A 296 -9.64 -25.86 -4.91
N LYS A 297 -10.30 -25.30 -5.93
CA LYS A 297 -10.11 -25.68 -7.34
C LYS A 297 -8.62 -25.63 -7.75
N VAL A 298 -7.91 -24.59 -7.29
CA VAL A 298 -6.47 -24.40 -7.54
C VAL A 298 -5.60 -25.48 -6.89
N GLY A 299 -5.90 -25.93 -5.67
CA GLY A 299 -5.11 -26.98 -5.02
C GLY A 299 -5.28 -28.32 -5.71
N ARG A 300 -6.52 -28.65 -6.11
CA ARG A 300 -6.80 -29.86 -6.91
C ARG A 300 -6.07 -29.82 -8.26
N TYR A 301 -6.10 -28.67 -8.95
CA TYR A 301 -5.36 -28.44 -10.19
C TYR A 301 -3.85 -28.65 -10.00
N LYS A 302 -3.23 -28.05 -8.97
CA LYS A 302 -1.79 -28.21 -8.69
C LYS A 302 -1.40 -29.64 -8.38
N ILE A 303 -2.18 -30.34 -7.55
CA ILE A 303 -1.91 -31.74 -7.21
C ILE A 303 -1.99 -32.63 -8.46
N GLY A 304 -3.02 -32.42 -9.29
CA GLY A 304 -3.15 -33.13 -10.57
C GLY A 304 -1.98 -32.87 -11.52
N LYS A 305 -1.56 -31.59 -11.67
CA LYS A 305 -0.42 -31.20 -12.51
C LYS A 305 0.91 -31.77 -11.99
N LYS A 306 1.16 -31.73 -10.67
CA LYS A 306 2.42 -32.16 -10.06
C LYS A 306 2.57 -33.69 -9.98
N LEU A 307 1.49 -34.42 -9.66
CA LEU A 307 1.52 -35.88 -9.50
C LEU A 307 1.05 -36.64 -10.76
N GLY A 308 0.68 -35.93 -11.82
CA GLY A 308 0.19 -36.51 -13.07
C GLY A 308 -1.14 -37.27 -12.91
N LEU A 309 -2.00 -36.83 -12.01
CA LEU A 309 -3.29 -37.48 -11.70
C LEU A 309 -4.46 -36.79 -12.41
N GLU A 310 -5.42 -37.58 -12.89
CA GLU A 310 -6.67 -37.07 -13.45
C GLU A 310 -7.79 -36.97 -12.39
N GLY A 311 -8.50 -35.85 -12.40
CA GLY A 311 -9.62 -35.62 -11.49
C GLY A 311 -10.43 -34.38 -11.83
N SER A 312 -11.70 -34.37 -11.45
CA SER A 312 -12.54 -33.19 -11.61
C SER A 312 -12.04 -32.08 -10.68
N LEU A 313 -11.99 -30.84 -11.19
CA LEU A 313 -11.68 -29.65 -10.38
C LEU A 313 -12.72 -29.37 -9.29
N SER A 314 -13.91 -29.99 -9.39
CA SER A 314 -14.96 -29.91 -8.37
C SER A 314 -14.64 -30.72 -7.10
N GLU A 315 -13.66 -31.62 -7.15
CA GLU A 315 -13.29 -32.46 -6.02
C GLU A 315 -12.29 -31.74 -5.10
N SER A 316 -12.83 -31.09 -4.07
CA SER A 316 -12.11 -30.25 -3.13
C SER A 316 -11.42 -30.97 -1.97
N THR A 317 -11.67 -32.26 -1.76
CA THR A 317 -11.07 -33.05 -0.66
C THR A 317 -9.95 -33.94 -1.15
N LEU A 318 -9.02 -34.38 -0.28
CA LEU A 318 -7.96 -35.33 -0.67
C LEU A 318 -8.54 -36.71 -1.01
N ARG A 319 -7.91 -37.40 -1.96
CA ARG A 319 -8.15 -38.81 -2.27
C ARG A 319 -7.04 -39.67 -1.66
N LEU A 320 -7.33 -40.95 -1.41
CA LEU A 320 -6.29 -41.90 -1.02
C LEU A 320 -5.15 -41.97 -2.05
N GLN A 321 -5.50 -41.91 -3.34
CA GLN A 321 -4.55 -41.88 -4.45
C GLN A 321 -3.60 -40.68 -4.38
N ASP A 322 -4.07 -39.49 -3.97
CA ASP A 322 -3.22 -38.31 -3.82
C ASP A 322 -2.15 -38.53 -2.75
N ILE A 323 -2.53 -39.15 -1.63
CA ILE A 323 -1.65 -39.47 -0.50
C ILE A 323 -0.60 -40.50 -0.92
N VAL A 324 -1.04 -41.58 -1.57
CA VAL A 324 -0.16 -42.65 -2.07
C VAL A 324 0.83 -42.12 -3.10
N ALA A 325 0.37 -41.34 -4.08
CA ALA A 325 1.22 -40.72 -5.10
C ALA A 325 2.22 -39.72 -4.49
N THR A 326 1.81 -38.94 -3.48
CA THR A 326 2.72 -38.05 -2.74
C THR A 326 3.83 -38.83 -2.03
N ILE A 327 3.47 -39.94 -1.37
CA ILE A 327 4.46 -40.81 -0.72
C ILE A 327 5.38 -41.42 -1.78
N LYS A 328 4.85 -41.91 -2.90
CA LYS A 328 5.64 -42.51 -3.99
C LYS A 328 6.66 -41.52 -4.55
N TYR A 329 6.23 -40.27 -4.76
CA TYR A 329 7.09 -39.20 -5.25
C TYR A 329 8.25 -38.89 -4.29
N ILE A 330 8.00 -38.76 -2.98
CA ILE A 330 9.09 -38.46 -2.02
C ILE A 330 10.10 -39.63 -1.90
N VAL A 331 9.66 -40.89 -2.00
CA VAL A 331 10.59 -42.02 -2.00
C VAL A 331 11.38 -42.10 -3.31
N ALA A 332 10.74 -41.85 -4.44
CA ALA A 332 11.40 -41.78 -5.74
C ALA A 332 12.47 -40.68 -5.78
N LEU A 333 12.16 -39.50 -5.22
CA LEU A 333 13.08 -38.38 -5.07
C LEU A 333 14.30 -38.77 -4.20
N HIS A 334 14.08 -39.47 -3.09
CA HIS A 334 15.16 -39.96 -2.23
C HIS A 334 16.07 -41.00 -2.93
N ASP A 335 15.50 -41.87 -3.76
CA ASP A 335 16.26 -42.87 -4.54
C ASP A 335 16.94 -42.29 -5.80
N GLY A 336 16.75 -41.00 -6.08
CA GLY A 336 17.37 -40.31 -7.23
C GLY A 336 16.71 -40.64 -8.57
N VAL A 337 15.46 -41.10 -8.57
CA VAL A 337 14.67 -41.30 -9.79
C VAL A 337 14.30 -39.93 -10.35
N THR A 338 14.55 -39.70 -11.64
CA THR A 338 14.28 -38.41 -12.30
C THR A 338 12.90 -38.34 -12.94
N GLU A 339 12.35 -39.47 -13.38
CA GLU A 339 11.04 -39.57 -14.03
C GLU A 339 10.40 -40.91 -13.71
N TYR A 340 9.08 -40.92 -13.52
CA TYR A 340 8.29 -42.16 -13.49
C TYR A 340 6.91 -41.97 -14.10
N THR A 341 6.29 -43.07 -14.53
CA THR A 341 4.92 -43.05 -15.05
C THR A 341 3.92 -43.10 -13.90
N SER A 342 3.05 -42.09 -13.82
CA SER A 342 1.94 -42.05 -12.86
C SER A 342 0.94 -43.18 -13.12
N VAL A 343 0.06 -43.43 -12.14
CA VAL A 343 -0.98 -44.46 -12.21
C VAL A 343 -1.90 -44.25 -13.41
N ASP A 344 -2.12 -43.00 -13.80
CA ASP A 344 -2.96 -42.61 -14.94
C ASP A 344 -2.18 -42.59 -16.29
N GLY A 345 -0.95 -43.11 -16.33
CA GLY A 345 -0.16 -43.26 -17.55
C GLY A 345 0.55 -42.00 -18.05
N ARG A 346 0.55 -40.91 -17.25
CA ARG A 346 1.30 -39.68 -17.55
C ARG A 346 2.73 -39.77 -17.02
N GLU A 347 3.70 -39.28 -17.79
CA GLU A 347 5.07 -39.13 -17.32
C GLU A 347 5.16 -37.95 -16.33
N VAL A 348 5.73 -38.21 -15.16
CA VAL A 348 5.92 -37.23 -14.09
C VAL A 348 7.41 -37.07 -13.85
N ARG A 349 7.90 -35.84 -13.96
CA ARG A 349 9.26 -35.46 -13.62
C ARG A 349 9.39 -35.29 -12.10
N VAL A 350 10.40 -35.93 -11.54
CA VAL A 350 10.69 -35.93 -10.11
C VAL A 350 11.79 -34.93 -9.80
N GLU A 351 11.38 -33.80 -9.24
CA GLU A 351 12.24 -32.71 -8.82
C GLU A 351 11.72 -32.05 -7.54
N THR A 352 12.60 -31.30 -6.86
CA THR A 352 12.27 -30.45 -5.73
C THR A 352 11.54 -29.19 -6.19
N ASP A 353 10.70 -28.63 -5.34
CA ASP A 353 9.98 -27.39 -5.61
C ASP A 353 10.68 -26.18 -4.99
N ASP A 354 10.85 -25.12 -5.76
CA ASP A 354 11.20 -23.81 -5.22
C ASP A 354 9.94 -23.12 -4.69
N ILE A 355 9.91 -22.88 -3.38
CA ILE A 355 8.79 -22.28 -2.66
C ILE A 355 8.56 -20.81 -3.06
N ASP A 356 9.57 -20.16 -3.61
CA ASP A 356 9.55 -18.75 -4.00
C ASP A 356 9.19 -18.56 -5.48
N HIS A 357 9.16 -19.64 -6.27
CA HIS A 357 8.64 -19.66 -7.64
C HIS A 357 7.20 -19.13 -7.73
N PHE A 358 6.89 -18.30 -8.73
CA PHE A 358 5.55 -17.73 -8.92
C PHE A 358 4.48 -18.74 -9.42
N GLY A 359 4.84 -19.98 -9.73
CA GLY A 359 3.86 -21.07 -9.83
C GLY A 359 3.57 -21.77 -8.50
N ASN A 360 4.41 -21.53 -7.49
CA ASN A 360 4.24 -22.01 -6.13
C ASN A 360 3.62 -20.96 -5.21
N ARG A 361 3.71 -19.69 -5.58
CA ARG A 361 3.04 -18.55 -4.93
C ARG A 361 1.88 -18.06 -5.79
N ARG A 362 0.78 -17.68 -5.14
CA ARG A 362 -0.38 -17.07 -5.81
C ARG A 362 -0.77 -15.76 -5.15
N ILE A 363 -1.44 -14.91 -5.89
CA ILE A 363 -2.04 -13.69 -5.39
C ILE A 363 -3.50 -13.95 -5.04
N ARG A 364 -3.89 -13.58 -3.82
CA ARG A 364 -5.28 -13.38 -3.43
C ARG A 364 -5.63 -11.92 -3.68
N ALA A 365 -6.44 -11.69 -4.71
CA ALA A 365 -6.97 -10.37 -5.02
C ALA A 365 -8.12 -10.00 -4.05
N VAL A 366 -8.57 -8.75 -4.12
CA VAL A 366 -9.60 -8.18 -3.24
C VAL A 366 -10.88 -9.02 -3.14
N GLY A 367 -11.36 -9.54 -4.28
CA GLY A 367 -12.55 -10.38 -4.35
C GLY A 367 -12.42 -11.63 -3.48
N GLU A 368 -11.32 -12.38 -3.61
CA GLU A 368 -11.06 -13.60 -2.83
C GLU A 368 -10.86 -13.28 -1.33
N LEU A 369 -10.20 -12.17 -1.01
CA LEU A 369 -10.01 -11.74 0.38
C LEU A 369 -11.35 -11.47 1.07
N ILE A 370 -12.25 -10.74 0.41
CA ILE A 370 -13.59 -10.46 0.93
C ILE A 370 -14.43 -11.75 0.95
N GLN A 371 -14.34 -12.59 -0.09
CA GLN A 371 -15.00 -13.90 -0.16
C GLN A 371 -14.69 -14.73 1.10
N ASN A 372 -13.42 -14.80 1.50
CA ASN A 372 -12.98 -15.54 2.69
C ASN A 372 -13.57 -14.98 4.00
N GLN A 373 -13.75 -13.66 4.10
CA GLN A 373 -14.36 -13.03 5.29
C GLN A 373 -15.87 -13.27 5.34
N VAL A 374 -16.55 -13.16 4.20
CA VAL A 374 -17.97 -13.49 4.07
C VAL A 374 -18.20 -14.96 4.41
N ARG A 375 -17.39 -15.89 3.89
CA ARG A 375 -17.42 -17.32 4.24
C ARG A 375 -17.27 -17.54 5.75
N THR A 376 -16.31 -16.86 6.39
CA THR A 376 -16.09 -16.95 7.84
C THR A 376 -17.31 -16.45 8.63
N GLY A 377 -17.90 -15.33 8.19
CA GLY A 377 -19.12 -14.78 8.76
C GLY A 377 -20.32 -15.72 8.61
N LEU A 378 -20.51 -16.30 7.42
CA LEU A 378 -21.59 -17.23 7.13
C LEU A 378 -21.42 -18.56 7.87
N SER A 379 -20.20 -19.06 8.08
CA SER A 379 -19.96 -20.26 8.91
C SER A 379 -20.34 -20.03 10.38
N ARG A 380 -20.09 -18.84 10.93
CA ARG A 380 -20.57 -18.46 12.27
C ARG A 380 -22.10 -18.38 12.30
N MET A 381 -22.72 -17.84 11.24
CA MET A 381 -24.18 -17.79 11.09
C MET A 381 -24.78 -19.20 10.97
N GLU A 382 -24.17 -20.10 10.20
CA GLU A 382 -24.62 -21.49 10.03
C GLU A 382 -24.76 -22.19 11.38
N ARG A 383 -23.78 -22.01 12.26
CA ARG A 383 -23.83 -22.58 13.61
C ARG A 383 -25.03 -22.08 14.41
N VAL A 384 -25.35 -20.78 14.31
CA VAL A 384 -26.53 -20.17 14.95
C VAL A 384 -27.82 -20.70 14.35
N VAL A 385 -27.88 -20.89 13.03
CA VAL A 385 -29.02 -21.49 12.34
C VAL A 385 -29.27 -22.91 12.83
N ARG A 386 -28.24 -23.78 12.88
CA ARG A 386 -28.35 -25.15 13.38
C ARG A 386 -28.85 -25.21 14.83
N GLU A 387 -28.35 -24.32 15.69
CA GLU A 387 -28.80 -24.22 17.08
C GLU A 387 -30.27 -23.78 17.18
N ARG A 388 -30.68 -22.77 16.39
CA ARG A 388 -32.06 -22.27 16.36
C ARG A 388 -33.06 -23.29 15.81
N MET A 389 -32.68 -24.08 14.80
CA MET A 389 -33.51 -25.17 14.27
C MET A 389 -33.88 -26.18 15.37
N THR A 390 -32.97 -26.47 16.30
CA THR A 390 -33.25 -27.44 17.38
C THR A 390 -34.00 -26.86 18.59
N THR A 391 -34.05 -25.53 18.72
CA THR A 391 -34.60 -24.85 19.90
C THR A 391 -35.95 -24.17 19.66
N GLN A 392 -36.23 -23.75 18.43
CA GLN A 392 -37.50 -23.14 18.05
C GLN A 392 -38.57 -24.18 17.72
N ASP A 393 -39.84 -23.79 17.86
CA ASP A 393 -40.98 -24.63 17.48
C ASP A 393 -41.12 -24.72 15.95
N VAL A 394 -41.22 -25.96 15.44
CA VAL A 394 -41.08 -26.31 14.02
C VAL A 394 -42.11 -25.57 13.13
N GLU A 395 -43.33 -25.37 13.62
CA GLU A 395 -44.40 -24.70 12.85
C GLU A 395 -44.17 -23.18 12.73
N ALA A 396 -43.51 -22.56 13.71
CA ALA A 396 -43.27 -21.12 13.77
C ALA A 396 -41.97 -20.67 13.07
N ILE A 397 -41.14 -21.63 12.61
CA ILE A 397 -39.88 -21.33 11.95
C ILE A 397 -40.13 -20.64 10.59
N THR A 398 -39.39 -19.56 10.37
CA THR A 398 -39.25 -18.87 9.08
C THR A 398 -37.77 -18.57 8.84
N PRO A 399 -37.33 -18.36 7.58
CA PRO A 399 -35.94 -17.99 7.31
C PRO A 399 -35.47 -16.77 8.13
N LEU A 400 -36.32 -15.75 8.29
CA LEU A 400 -36.00 -14.54 9.07
C LEU A 400 -35.76 -14.82 10.56
N THR A 401 -36.45 -15.79 11.17
CA THR A 401 -36.23 -16.14 12.60
C THR A 401 -34.97 -16.97 12.80
N LEU A 402 -34.53 -17.71 11.79
CA LEU A 402 -33.30 -18.51 11.83
C LEU A 402 -32.05 -17.67 11.59
N ILE A 403 -32.10 -16.76 10.62
CA ILE A 403 -30.93 -16.01 10.15
C ILE A 403 -30.60 -14.88 11.12
N ASN A 404 -29.35 -14.84 11.59
CA ASN A 404 -28.78 -13.71 12.32
C ASN A 404 -27.59 -13.17 11.55
N ILE A 405 -27.72 -11.97 10.99
CA ILE A 405 -26.72 -11.37 10.10
C ILE A 405 -25.54 -10.74 10.85
N ARG A 406 -25.64 -10.53 12.17
CA ARG A 406 -24.60 -9.84 12.95
C ARG A 406 -23.19 -10.42 12.74
N PRO A 407 -22.97 -11.75 12.77
CA PRO A 407 -21.65 -12.34 12.53
C PRO A 407 -21.10 -12.06 11.13
N VAL A 408 -21.95 -11.98 10.11
CA VAL A 408 -21.58 -11.68 8.72
C VAL A 408 -21.15 -10.22 8.61
N THR A 409 -22.00 -9.30 9.06
CA THR A 409 -21.70 -7.86 9.02
C THR A 409 -20.48 -7.50 9.87
N ALA A 410 -20.28 -8.17 11.01
CA ALA A 410 -19.14 -7.93 11.88
C ALA A 410 -17.83 -8.39 11.22
N ALA A 411 -17.81 -9.54 10.55
CA ALA A 411 -16.62 -10.02 9.84
C ALA A 411 -16.20 -9.07 8.71
N ILE A 412 -17.17 -8.54 7.95
CA ILE A 412 -16.90 -7.56 6.88
C ILE A 412 -16.38 -6.24 7.47
N LYS A 413 -17.04 -5.71 8.52
CA LYS A 413 -16.61 -4.47 9.18
C LYS A 413 -15.22 -4.60 9.83
N GLU A 414 -14.92 -5.74 10.45
CA GLU A 414 -13.61 -6.03 11.03
C GLU A 414 -12.53 -6.04 9.94
N PHE A 415 -12.79 -6.70 8.81
CA PHE A 415 -11.86 -6.70 7.68
C PHE A 415 -11.55 -5.30 7.15
N PHE A 416 -12.57 -4.50 6.86
CA PHE A 416 -12.33 -3.15 6.32
C PHE A 416 -11.76 -2.18 7.35
N GLY A 417 -12.10 -2.34 8.63
CA GLY A 417 -11.66 -1.45 9.71
C GLY A 417 -10.23 -1.71 10.19
N THR A 418 -9.90 -2.97 10.52
CA THR A 418 -8.68 -3.31 11.28
C THR A 418 -7.69 -4.22 10.55
N SER A 419 -8.03 -4.74 9.36
CA SER A 419 -7.11 -5.61 8.60
C SER A 419 -5.85 -4.86 8.16
N GLN A 420 -4.70 -5.55 8.22
CA GLN A 420 -3.45 -5.07 7.65
C GLN A 420 -3.51 -4.86 6.12
N LEU A 421 -4.44 -5.54 5.44
CA LEU A 421 -4.63 -5.45 4.00
C LEU A 421 -5.57 -4.29 3.59
N SER A 422 -6.43 -3.82 4.51
CA SER A 422 -7.29 -2.64 4.30
C SER A 422 -6.56 -1.40 4.77
N GLN A 423 -5.82 -0.76 3.87
CA GLN A 423 -4.93 0.36 4.18
C GLN A 423 -5.57 1.68 3.78
N PHE A 424 -5.23 2.77 4.48
CA PHE A 424 -5.55 4.11 4.01
C PHE A 424 -4.92 4.33 2.64
N MET A 425 -5.69 4.88 1.70
CA MET A 425 -5.17 5.14 0.36
C MET A 425 -4.03 6.16 0.45
N ASP A 426 -2.94 5.88 -0.27
CA ASP A 426 -1.80 6.79 -0.36
C ASP A 426 -2.10 7.82 -1.44
N GLN A 427 -2.52 9.02 -1.01
CA GLN A 427 -2.99 10.10 -1.88
C GLN A 427 -2.05 11.31 -1.83
N ASN A 428 -0.74 11.06 -1.85
CA ASN A 428 0.22 12.14 -2.07
C ASN A 428 0.05 12.73 -3.47
N ASN A 429 -0.02 11.88 -4.49
CA ASN A 429 -0.28 12.24 -5.88
C ASN A 429 -0.98 11.07 -6.63
N PRO A 430 -1.43 11.23 -7.89
CA PRO A 430 -2.14 10.15 -8.59
C PRO A 430 -1.30 8.87 -8.76
N LEU A 431 0.02 8.98 -8.93
CA LEU A 431 0.92 7.83 -9.04
C LEU A 431 0.97 7.03 -7.73
N SER A 432 1.05 7.69 -6.58
CA SER A 432 1.06 7.00 -5.28
C SER A 432 -0.21 6.17 -5.10
N GLY A 433 -1.36 6.72 -5.51
CA GLY A 433 -2.65 6.03 -5.48
C GLY A 433 -2.67 4.82 -6.41
N LEU A 434 -2.23 5.00 -7.67
CA LEU A 434 -2.19 3.94 -8.67
C LEU A 434 -1.26 2.79 -8.27
N THR A 435 -0.04 3.09 -7.83
CA THR A 435 0.89 2.06 -7.33
C THR A 435 0.31 1.32 -6.13
N HIS A 436 -0.34 2.02 -5.19
CA HIS A 436 -0.91 1.38 -4.00
C HIS A 436 -2.00 0.36 -4.38
N LYS A 437 -2.84 0.66 -5.37
CA LYS A 437 -3.86 -0.27 -5.89
C LYS A 437 -3.24 -1.52 -6.56
N ARG A 438 -2.03 -1.41 -7.12
CA ARG A 438 -1.26 -2.48 -7.77
C ARG A 438 -0.21 -3.16 -6.88
N ARG A 439 -0.25 -2.91 -5.57
CA ARG A 439 0.72 -3.43 -4.60
C ARG A 439 0.47 -4.90 -4.28
N LEU A 440 1.56 -5.65 -4.16
CA LEU A 440 1.58 -7.05 -3.75
C LEU A 440 2.25 -7.15 -2.37
N SER A 441 1.53 -7.69 -1.39
CA SER A 441 2.02 -7.85 -0.02
C SER A 441 2.15 -9.33 0.36
N ALA A 442 3.35 -9.78 0.74
CA ALA A 442 3.55 -11.09 1.35
C ALA A 442 3.13 -11.13 2.84
N LEU A 443 2.86 -9.97 3.43
CA LEU A 443 2.43 -9.80 4.81
C LEU A 443 0.91 -9.99 4.97
N GLY A 444 0.45 -10.17 6.21
CA GLY A 444 -0.96 -10.25 6.57
C GLY A 444 -1.44 -11.66 6.92
N PRO A 445 -2.71 -11.82 7.31
CA PRO A 445 -3.27 -13.10 7.72
C PRO A 445 -3.15 -14.16 6.61
N GLY A 446 -2.59 -15.34 6.92
CA GLY A 446 -2.34 -16.41 5.95
C GLY A 446 -1.08 -16.25 5.09
N GLY A 447 -0.41 -15.09 5.16
CA GLY A 447 0.91 -14.84 4.59
C GLY A 447 2.04 -15.04 5.61
N LEU A 448 3.11 -14.28 5.45
CA LEU A 448 4.29 -14.31 6.33
C LEU A 448 4.22 -13.19 7.38
N SER A 449 4.76 -13.47 8.56
CA SER A 449 5.11 -12.42 9.53
C SER A 449 6.45 -11.80 9.14
N ARG A 450 6.59 -10.49 9.34
CA ARG A 450 7.83 -9.74 9.07
C ARG A 450 9.04 -10.37 9.76
N ASP A 451 8.89 -10.80 11.01
CA ASP A 451 10.00 -11.29 11.83
C ASP A 451 10.34 -12.76 11.54
N ARG A 452 9.46 -13.47 10.81
CA ARG A 452 9.67 -14.86 10.38
C ARG A 452 10.11 -14.98 8.92
N ALA A 453 10.06 -13.90 8.16
CA ALA A 453 10.46 -13.89 6.76
C ALA A 453 12.00 -13.90 6.66
N GLY A 454 12.55 -14.96 6.07
CA GLY A 454 13.97 -15.09 5.79
C GLY A 454 14.45 -14.14 4.67
N MET A 455 15.74 -14.19 4.36
CA MET A 455 16.33 -13.39 3.29
C MET A 455 15.91 -13.88 1.90
N GLU A 456 15.84 -15.19 1.68
CA GLU A 456 15.47 -15.82 0.40
C GLU A 456 14.15 -15.27 -0.15
N VAL A 457 13.14 -15.12 0.71
CA VAL A 457 11.82 -14.60 0.33
C VAL A 457 11.84 -13.12 -0.08
N ARG A 458 12.88 -12.38 0.31
CA ARG A 458 13.04 -10.95 0.02
C ARG A 458 13.83 -10.72 -1.27
N ASP A 459 14.51 -11.74 -1.76
CA ASP A 459 15.33 -11.65 -2.95
C ASP A 459 14.46 -11.71 -4.22
N VAL A 460 15.06 -11.32 -5.35
CA VAL A 460 14.39 -11.35 -6.65
C VAL A 460 14.60 -12.72 -7.28
N HIS A 461 13.50 -13.43 -7.54
CA HIS A 461 13.50 -14.71 -8.23
C HIS A 461 13.30 -14.51 -9.75
N PRO A 462 13.95 -15.29 -10.64
CA PRO A 462 13.81 -15.15 -12.11
C PRO A 462 12.36 -15.17 -12.62
N SER A 463 11.52 -16.02 -12.05
CA SER A 463 10.07 -16.09 -12.36
C SER A 463 9.29 -14.78 -12.10
N HIS A 464 9.87 -13.81 -11.39
CA HIS A 464 9.28 -12.47 -11.24
C HIS A 464 9.26 -11.69 -12.55
N TYR A 465 10.08 -12.05 -13.55
CA TYR A 465 10.17 -11.35 -14.84
C TYR A 465 8.78 -11.18 -15.48
N GLY A 466 8.44 -9.95 -15.84
CA GLY A 466 7.14 -9.61 -16.42
C GLY A 466 5.94 -9.75 -15.49
N ARG A 467 6.13 -10.15 -14.22
CA ARG A 467 5.06 -10.42 -13.24
C ARG A 467 5.11 -9.45 -12.07
N MET A 468 6.24 -9.35 -11.39
CA MET A 468 6.48 -8.44 -10.27
C MET A 468 7.73 -7.61 -10.54
N CYS A 469 7.64 -6.30 -10.33
CA CYS A 469 8.75 -5.40 -10.59
C CYS A 469 9.94 -5.71 -9.65
N PRO A 470 11.17 -5.89 -10.20
CA PRO A 470 12.35 -6.14 -9.39
C PRO A 470 12.93 -4.88 -8.73
N ILE A 471 12.49 -3.69 -9.15
CA ILE A 471 13.02 -2.40 -8.68
C ILE A 471 12.14 -1.78 -7.59
N GLU A 472 10.82 -1.79 -7.77
CA GLU A 472 9.90 -1.08 -6.89
C GLU A 472 9.55 -1.88 -5.63
N THR A 473 10.33 -1.67 -4.58
CA THR A 473 10.09 -2.17 -3.21
C THR A 473 10.50 -1.11 -2.17
N PRO A 474 9.87 -1.04 -0.99
CA PRO A 474 10.35 -0.18 0.10
C PRO A 474 11.80 -0.50 0.49
N GLU A 475 12.63 0.52 0.75
CA GLU A 475 14.04 0.36 1.18
C GLU A 475 14.19 -0.04 2.67
N GLY A 476 13.09 0.03 3.44
CA GLY A 476 13.08 -0.23 4.87
C GLY A 476 12.96 -1.71 5.26
N PRO A 477 12.41 -2.03 6.45
CA PRO A 477 12.35 -3.41 6.96
C PRO A 477 11.43 -4.34 6.16
N ASN A 478 10.66 -3.78 5.21
CA ASN A 478 9.72 -4.51 4.35
C ASN A 478 10.28 -4.76 2.94
N ILE A 479 11.58 -4.54 2.70
CA ILE A 479 12.23 -4.83 1.42
C ILE A 479 11.95 -6.28 0.98
N GLY A 480 11.53 -6.44 -0.28
CA GLY A 480 11.17 -7.74 -0.89
C GLY A 480 9.83 -8.33 -0.45
N LEU A 481 9.29 -7.90 0.70
CA LEU A 481 7.98 -8.37 1.19
C LEU A 481 6.80 -7.60 0.60
N ILE A 482 7.07 -6.40 0.07
CA ILE A 482 6.10 -5.55 -0.59
C ILE A 482 6.66 -5.21 -1.97
N GLY A 483 6.04 -5.74 -3.02
CA GLY A 483 6.36 -5.45 -4.41
C GLY A 483 5.20 -4.75 -5.10
N SER A 484 5.42 -4.40 -6.38
CA SER A 484 4.37 -3.86 -7.25
C SER A 484 4.24 -4.73 -8.50
N LEU A 485 3.01 -4.89 -8.97
CA LEU A 485 2.73 -5.65 -10.18
C LEU A 485 3.42 -5.01 -11.40
N ALA A 486 4.01 -5.82 -12.27
CA ALA A 486 4.61 -5.32 -13.52
C ALA A 486 3.54 -4.73 -14.46
N THR A 487 3.96 -3.99 -15.48
CA THR A 487 3.06 -3.19 -16.33
C THR A 487 2.01 -4.05 -17.06
N PHE A 488 2.43 -5.14 -17.71
CA PHE A 488 1.56 -5.99 -18.53
C PHE A 488 1.04 -7.24 -17.81
N ALA A 489 1.44 -7.43 -16.55
CA ALA A 489 1.04 -8.60 -15.79
C ALA A 489 -0.46 -8.60 -15.52
N ARG A 490 -1.07 -9.79 -15.59
CA ARG A 490 -2.46 -10.04 -15.21
C ARG A 490 -2.55 -11.21 -14.24
N ILE A 491 -3.70 -11.38 -13.60
CA ILE A 491 -3.97 -12.51 -12.71
C ILE A 491 -5.01 -13.41 -13.36
N ASN A 492 -4.75 -14.71 -13.35
CA ASN A 492 -5.70 -15.71 -13.84
C ASN A 492 -6.71 -16.13 -12.76
N PRO A 493 -7.77 -16.88 -13.10
CA PRO A 493 -8.79 -17.34 -12.14
C PRO A 493 -8.26 -18.12 -10.93
N PHE A 494 -7.09 -18.75 -11.05
CA PHE A 494 -6.48 -19.51 -9.97
C PHE A 494 -5.60 -18.65 -9.04
N GLY A 495 -5.39 -17.38 -9.39
CA GLY A 495 -4.58 -16.44 -8.64
C GLY A 495 -3.11 -16.42 -9.05
N PHE A 496 -2.70 -17.11 -10.12
CA PHE A 496 -1.32 -17.02 -10.63
C PHE A 496 -1.15 -15.79 -11.52
N VAL A 497 0.05 -15.25 -11.53
CA VAL A 497 0.39 -14.10 -12.36
C VAL A 497 0.85 -14.58 -13.73
N GLU A 498 0.19 -14.05 -14.75
CA GLU A 498 0.51 -14.29 -16.15
C GLU A 498 1.12 -13.05 -16.78
N THR A 499 1.98 -13.28 -17.76
CA THR A 499 2.63 -12.23 -18.54
C THR A 499 2.49 -12.56 -20.04
N PRO A 500 2.24 -11.57 -20.91
CA PRO A 500 2.01 -11.81 -22.33
C PRO A 500 3.32 -12.01 -23.11
N TYR A 501 3.30 -12.90 -24.09
CA TYR A 501 4.40 -13.13 -25.01
C TYR A 501 3.88 -13.25 -26.44
N ARG A 502 4.69 -12.84 -27.41
CA ARG A 502 4.45 -13.09 -28.84
C ARG A 502 4.90 -14.49 -29.19
N LYS A 503 4.07 -15.24 -29.90
CA LYS A 503 4.44 -16.58 -30.35
C LYS A 503 5.40 -16.51 -31.54
N VAL A 504 6.42 -17.34 -31.52
CA VAL A 504 7.40 -17.50 -32.61
C VAL A 504 7.21 -18.88 -33.22
N THR A 505 7.19 -18.95 -34.56
CA THR A 505 7.08 -20.22 -35.28
C THR A 505 8.18 -20.32 -36.33
N ASP A 506 9.08 -21.30 -36.22
CA ASP A 506 10.20 -21.51 -37.15
C ASP A 506 11.03 -20.22 -37.41
N GLY A 507 11.28 -19.45 -36.35
CA GLY A 507 12.02 -18.17 -36.40
C GLY A 507 11.23 -16.96 -36.94
N LEU A 508 9.93 -17.12 -37.25
CA LEU A 508 9.01 -16.03 -37.61
C LEU A 508 8.28 -15.54 -36.36
N VAL A 509 8.42 -14.26 -36.02
CA VAL A 509 7.72 -13.64 -34.90
C VAL A 509 6.30 -13.26 -35.35
N THR A 510 5.28 -13.81 -34.67
CA THR A 510 3.88 -13.56 -35.00
C THR A 510 3.26 -12.47 -34.10
N ASP A 511 2.08 -11.99 -34.48
CA ASP A 511 1.28 -11.06 -33.68
C ASP A 511 0.30 -11.79 -32.73
N GLU A 512 0.34 -13.13 -32.68
CA GLU A 512 -0.42 -13.92 -31.72
C GLU A 512 0.18 -13.74 -30.32
N ILE A 513 -0.59 -13.14 -29.40
CA ILE A 513 -0.19 -12.92 -28.02
C ILE A 513 -0.75 -14.03 -27.13
N VAL A 514 0.13 -14.72 -26.42
CA VAL A 514 -0.20 -15.79 -25.48
C VAL A 514 0.28 -15.39 -24.09
N TYR A 515 -0.61 -15.50 -23.11
CA TYR A 515 -0.26 -15.25 -21.71
C TYR A 515 0.22 -16.55 -21.06
N LEU A 516 1.42 -16.51 -20.46
CA LEU A 516 2.03 -17.68 -19.82
C LEU A 516 2.15 -17.50 -18.31
N THR A 517 1.81 -18.56 -17.56
CA THR A 517 2.13 -18.66 -16.13
C THR A 517 3.62 -18.95 -15.93
N ALA A 518 4.13 -18.77 -14.71
CA ALA A 518 5.54 -18.99 -14.42
C ALA A 518 6.00 -20.42 -14.75
N ASP A 519 5.21 -21.44 -14.37
CA ASP A 519 5.56 -22.85 -14.62
C ASP A 519 5.48 -23.25 -16.10
N ASP A 520 4.69 -22.53 -16.89
CA ASP A 520 4.58 -22.78 -18.33
C ASP A 520 5.68 -22.04 -19.10
N GLU A 521 6.13 -20.88 -18.60
CA GLU A 521 7.29 -20.15 -19.13
C GLU A 521 8.57 -20.98 -19.05
N ASP A 522 8.81 -21.71 -17.95
CA ASP A 522 10.02 -22.54 -17.78
C ASP A 522 10.16 -23.65 -18.83
N ARG A 523 9.09 -23.98 -19.56
CA ARG A 523 9.09 -25.05 -20.58
C ARG A 523 9.49 -24.57 -21.96
N HIS A 524 9.63 -23.26 -22.14
CA HIS A 524 9.83 -22.64 -23.43
C HIS A 524 11.07 -21.76 -23.44
N ILE A 525 11.60 -21.52 -24.63
CA ILE A 525 12.76 -20.62 -24.82
C ILE A 525 12.23 -19.26 -25.30
N ILE A 526 12.52 -18.20 -24.53
CA ILE A 526 11.94 -16.87 -24.76
C ILE A 526 13.02 -15.85 -25.13
N ALA A 527 12.86 -15.22 -26.30
CA ALA A 527 13.72 -14.12 -26.76
C ALA A 527 13.34 -12.77 -26.13
N GLN A 528 14.34 -11.92 -25.95
CA GLN A 528 14.15 -10.55 -25.46
C GLN A 528 13.44 -9.65 -26.49
N ALA A 529 12.75 -8.60 -26.02
CA ALA A 529 12.02 -7.66 -26.87
C ALA A 529 12.90 -6.88 -27.87
N ASN A 530 14.18 -6.68 -27.54
CA ASN A 530 15.15 -5.93 -28.34
C ASN A 530 15.89 -6.78 -29.39
N ALA A 531 15.51 -8.05 -29.55
CA ALA A 531 16.05 -8.89 -30.63
C ALA A 531 15.67 -8.27 -31.99
N LYS A 532 16.67 -8.12 -32.88
CA LYS A 532 16.46 -7.49 -34.18
C LYS A 532 15.61 -8.38 -35.09
N ILE A 533 14.53 -7.81 -35.62
CA ILE A 533 13.62 -8.47 -36.56
C ILE A 533 13.83 -7.83 -37.94
N GLY A 534 13.94 -8.65 -38.98
CA GLY A 534 13.95 -8.19 -40.37
C GLY A 534 12.56 -7.81 -40.88
N ASP A 535 12.49 -7.18 -42.06
CA ASP A 535 11.23 -6.74 -42.68
C ASP A 535 10.25 -7.91 -42.97
N ASP A 536 10.74 -9.14 -43.03
CA ASP A 536 9.96 -10.36 -43.23
C ASP A 536 9.41 -10.96 -41.94
N GLY A 537 9.64 -10.30 -40.79
CA GLY A 537 9.20 -10.73 -39.46
C GLY A 537 10.07 -11.81 -38.83
N ARG A 538 11.20 -12.19 -39.44
CA ARG A 538 12.15 -13.17 -38.89
C ARG A 538 13.26 -12.50 -38.11
N PHE A 539 13.91 -13.25 -37.22
CA PHE A 539 15.12 -12.75 -36.57
C PHE A 539 16.22 -12.44 -37.60
N ALA A 540 16.84 -11.26 -37.46
CA ALA A 540 17.92 -10.81 -38.34
C ALA A 540 19.25 -11.51 -38.04
N GLU A 541 19.41 -12.02 -36.82
CA GLU A 541 20.60 -12.72 -36.34
C GLU A 541 20.36 -14.24 -36.30
N GLU A 542 21.38 -15.05 -36.63
CA GLU A 542 21.27 -16.52 -36.58
C GLU A 542 21.16 -17.03 -35.14
N GLN A 543 21.89 -16.41 -34.22
CA GLN A 543 21.83 -16.70 -32.78
C GLN A 543 21.17 -15.54 -32.04
N VAL A 544 20.17 -15.82 -31.22
CA VAL A 544 19.38 -14.83 -30.50
C VAL A 544 19.58 -15.00 -29.00
N LEU A 545 19.67 -13.89 -28.28
CA LEU A 545 19.74 -13.90 -26.81
C LEU A 545 18.38 -14.27 -26.23
N VAL A 546 18.36 -15.38 -25.49
CA VAL A 546 17.15 -15.94 -24.90
C VAL A 546 17.30 -16.20 -23.41
N ARG A 547 16.16 -16.39 -22.75
CA ARG A 547 16.06 -16.88 -21.38
C ARG A 547 15.71 -18.37 -21.43
N LEU A 548 16.57 -19.21 -20.85
CA LEU A 548 16.35 -20.64 -20.69
C LEU A 548 15.58 -20.94 -19.38
N SER A 549 15.12 -22.18 -19.22
CA SER A 549 14.53 -22.69 -17.98
C SER A 549 15.43 -22.38 -16.78
N GLY A 550 14.85 -21.81 -15.72
CA GLY A 550 15.61 -21.37 -14.53
C GLY A 550 16.19 -19.96 -14.62
N GLY A 551 16.00 -19.26 -15.75
CA GLY A 551 16.35 -17.85 -15.92
C GLY A 551 17.78 -17.57 -16.36
N GLU A 552 18.51 -18.59 -16.82
CA GLU A 552 19.86 -18.41 -17.36
C GLU A 552 19.80 -17.80 -18.78
N PRO A 553 20.60 -16.75 -19.06
CA PRO A 553 20.70 -16.21 -20.41
C PRO A 553 21.68 -17.02 -21.27
N ASP A 554 21.30 -17.36 -22.50
CA ASP A 554 22.17 -18.02 -23.49
C ASP A 554 21.87 -17.55 -24.93
N LEU A 555 22.76 -17.87 -25.87
CA LEU A 555 22.58 -17.64 -27.30
C LEU A 555 22.16 -18.95 -27.97
N VAL A 556 20.93 -18.99 -28.48
CA VAL A 556 20.38 -20.16 -29.18
C VAL A 556 20.11 -19.84 -30.64
N ASP A 557 19.99 -20.87 -31.47
CA ASP A 557 19.59 -20.70 -32.87
C ASP A 557 18.16 -20.15 -32.95
N ALA A 558 17.93 -19.19 -33.87
CA ALA A 558 16.65 -18.51 -34.05
C ALA A 558 15.45 -19.46 -34.29
N SER A 559 15.70 -20.69 -34.77
CA SER A 559 14.68 -21.72 -34.97
C SER A 559 14.20 -22.41 -33.69
N GLU A 560 14.96 -22.31 -32.60
CA GLU A 560 14.63 -22.94 -31.30
C GLU A 560 13.83 -22.00 -30.40
N VAL A 561 13.62 -20.74 -30.80
CA VAL A 561 12.86 -19.75 -30.04
C VAL A 561 11.37 -20.01 -30.19
N ASP A 562 10.68 -20.19 -29.05
CA ASP A 562 9.23 -20.43 -29.01
C ASP A 562 8.43 -19.13 -28.85
N TYR A 563 8.95 -18.18 -28.09
CA TYR A 563 8.26 -16.93 -27.74
C TYR A 563 9.21 -15.73 -27.71
N MET A 564 8.65 -14.52 -27.76
CA MET A 564 9.35 -13.26 -27.62
C MET A 564 8.57 -12.33 -26.68
N ASP A 565 9.28 -11.55 -25.87
CA ASP A 565 8.68 -10.50 -25.03
C ASP A 565 7.83 -9.50 -25.88
N VAL A 566 6.75 -8.95 -25.31
CA VAL A 566 5.88 -8.01 -26.03
C VAL A 566 6.44 -6.59 -26.07
N SER A 567 7.19 -6.17 -25.04
CA SER A 567 7.69 -4.80 -24.92
C SER A 567 8.93 -4.78 -24.02
N ALA A 568 9.87 -3.88 -24.29
CA ALA A 568 11.12 -3.80 -23.52
C ALA A 568 10.89 -3.44 -22.03
N ARG A 569 9.81 -2.70 -21.74
CA ARG A 569 9.40 -2.32 -20.38
C ARG A 569 8.55 -3.37 -19.66
N GLN A 570 8.41 -4.58 -20.20
CA GLN A 570 7.53 -5.60 -19.66
C GLN A 570 7.84 -6.00 -18.21
N MET A 571 9.13 -5.98 -17.82
CA MET A 571 9.55 -6.39 -16.47
C MET A 571 9.34 -5.35 -15.37
N VAL A 572 9.15 -4.07 -15.71
CA VAL A 572 9.09 -2.98 -14.72
C VAL A 572 7.65 -2.61 -14.35
N SER A 573 7.46 -2.03 -13.16
CA SER A 573 6.19 -1.44 -12.74
C SER A 573 5.95 -0.09 -13.42
N VAL A 574 4.73 0.43 -13.30
CA VAL A 574 4.33 1.73 -13.85
C VAL A 574 5.21 2.87 -13.34
N ALA A 575 5.48 2.94 -12.03
CA ALA A 575 6.30 4.01 -11.45
C ALA A 575 7.78 3.93 -11.87
N THR A 576 8.32 2.72 -12.00
CA THR A 576 9.68 2.50 -12.52
C THR A 576 9.76 2.81 -14.02
N ALA A 577 8.71 2.50 -14.78
CA ALA A 577 8.61 2.79 -16.22
C ALA A 577 8.54 4.29 -16.56
N MET A 578 8.40 5.19 -15.58
CA MET A 578 8.41 6.65 -15.75
C MET A 578 9.78 7.29 -15.52
N ILE A 579 10.81 6.50 -15.24
CA ILE A 579 12.19 6.97 -15.14
C ILE A 579 12.80 6.88 -16.56
N PRO A 580 13.06 8.00 -17.25
CA PRO A 580 13.75 7.96 -18.54
C PRO A 580 15.19 7.48 -18.32
N PHE A 581 15.83 6.87 -19.32
CA PHE A 581 17.22 6.40 -19.22
C PHE A 581 17.47 5.44 -18.03
N LEU A 582 16.47 4.64 -17.64
CA LEU A 582 16.56 3.72 -16.51
C LEU A 582 17.72 2.73 -16.66
N GLU A 583 18.00 2.30 -17.89
CA GLU A 583 19.10 1.40 -18.25
C GLU A 583 20.50 1.96 -17.91
N HIS A 584 20.60 3.25 -17.60
CA HIS A 584 21.84 3.94 -17.22
C HIS A 584 21.95 4.20 -15.71
N ASP A 585 21.01 3.70 -14.91
CA ASP A 585 20.99 3.84 -13.46
C ASP A 585 21.21 2.49 -12.76
N ASP A 586 21.99 2.51 -11.68
CA ASP A 586 22.06 1.38 -10.75
C ASP A 586 20.70 1.10 -10.11
N ALA A 587 20.38 -0.18 -9.93
CA ALA A 587 19.08 -0.63 -9.40
C ALA A 587 18.73 -0.02 -8.04
N ASN A 588 19.72 0.23 -7.17
CA ASN A 588 19.46 0.87 -5.87
C ASN A 588 18.97 2.32 -6.02
N ARG A 589 19.48 3.04 -7.03
CA ARG A 589 19.07 4.41 -7.31
C ARG A 589 17.73 4.46 -8.03
N ALA A 590 17.51 3.56 -8.97
CA ALA A 590 16.21 3.37 -9.60
C ALA A 590 15.11 3.05 -8.57
N LEU A 591 15.38 2.17 -7.59
CA LEU A 591 14.47 1.86 -6.49
C LEU A 591 14.10 3.12 -5.69
N MET A 592 15.10 3.92 -5.31
CA MET A 592 14.87 5.18 -4.61
C MET A 592 14.06 6.15 -5.48
N GLY A 593 14.39 6.26 -6.77
CA GLY A 593 13.68 7.09 -7.74
C GLY A 593 12.20 6.74 -7.86
N SER A 594 11.88 5.47 -8.09
CA SER A 594 10.51 4.95 -8.16
C SER A 594 9.75 5.21 -6.85
N ASN A 595 10.40 5.00 -5.70
CA ASN A 595 9.77 5.23 -4.40
C ASN A 595 9.51 6.72 -4.11
N MET A 596 10.43 7.61 -4.48
CA MET A 596 10.32 9.05 -4.21
C MET A 596 9.33 9.76 -5.15
N GLN A 597 9.12 9.28 -6.37
CA GLN A 597 8.07 9.80 -7.25
C GLN A 597 6.67 9.75 -6.59
N ARG A 598 6.40 8.70 -5.80
CA ARG A 598 5.14 8.57 -5.03
C ARG A 598 5.05 9.54 -3.85
N GLN A 599 6.16 10.12 -3.42
CA GLN A 599 6.21 11.08 -2.31
C GLN A 599 6.10 12.53 -2.80
N ALA A 600 6.03 12.76 -4.12
CA ALA A 600 5.96 14.10 -4.67
C ALA A 600 4.64 14.79 -4.31
N VAL A 601 4.72 16.07 -3.93
CA VAL A 601 3.56 16.89 -3.53
C VAL A 601 2.98 17.59 -4.76
N PRO A 602 1.65 17.66 -4.92
CA PRO A 602 1.01 18.45 -5.97
C PRO A 602 1.34 19.93 -5.83
N LEU A 603 1.89 20.50 -6.90
CA LEU A 603 2.26 21.90 -6.95
C LEU A 603 1.05 22.77 -7.33
N LEU A 604 1.14 24.06 -7.03
CA LEU A 604 0.12 25.05 -7.37
C LEU A 604 -0.14 25.09 -8.89
N LYS A 605 0.90 24.91 -9.70
CA LYS A 605 0.79 24.76 -11.15
C LYS A 605 1.60 23.54 -11.56
N SER A 606 0.92 22.50 -12.03
CA SER A 606 1.58 21.35 -12.66
C SER A 606 2.21 21.76 -13.98
N GLU A 607 3.22 21.01 -14.40
CA GLU A 607 3.90 21.17 -15.68
C GLU A 607 4.45 19.82 -16.11
N MET A 608 4.14 19.42 -17.34
CA MET A 608 4.62 18.16 -17.90
C MET A 608 6.15 18.10 -17.99
N PRO A 609 6.76 16.94 -17.79
CA PRO A 609 8.20 16.79 -17.96
C PRO A 609 8.59 16.96 -19.42
N LEU A 610 9.65 17.72 -19.71
CA LEU A 610 10.19 17.82 -21.07
C LEU A 610 10.69 16.46 -21.56
N VAL A 611 11.35 15.70 -20.68
CA VAL A 611 11.80 14.33 -20.95
C VAL A 611 10.90 13.36 -20.19
N GLY A 612 10.08 12.59 -20.88
CA GLY A 612 9.20 11.58 -20.31
C GLY A 612 9.49 10.19 -20.88
N THR A 613 8.62 9.22 -20.62
CA THR A 613 8.73 7.85 -21.16
C THR A 613 7.53 7.43 -22.00
N GLY A 614 6.45 8.22 -22.01
CA GLY A 614 5.17 7.92 -22.65
C GLY A 614 4.22 7.13 -21.75
N MET A 615 4.62 6.79 -20.52
CA MET A 615 3.75 6.15 -19.52
C MET A 615 2.86 7.17 -18.78
N GLU A 616 3.25 8.45 -18.77
CA GLU A 616 2.65 9.51 -17.96
C GLU A 616 1.15 9.70 -18.24
N ARG A 617 0.74 9.62 -19.51
CA ARG A 617 -0.67 9.77 -19.91
C ARG A 617 -1.54 8.62 -19.41
N ARG A 618 -1.12 7.37 -19.66
CA ARG A 618 -1.87 6.18 -19.20
C ARG A 618 -1.91 6.12 -17.68
N ALA A 619 -0.82 6.45 -17.00
CA ALA A 619 -0.79 6.52 -15.54
C ALA A 619 -1.76 7.58 -14.99
N ALA A 620 -1.88 8.76 -15.61
CA ALA A 620 -2.80 9.81 -15.17
C ALA A 620 -4.27 9.44 -15.38
N VAL A 621 -4.61 8.89 -16.55
CA VAL A 621 -5.97 8.45 -16.89
C VAL A 621 -6.42 7.30 -15.99
N ASP A 622 -5.61 6.24 -15.89
CA ASP A 622 -5.97 5.05 -15.13
C ASP A 622 -5.89 5.27 -13.61
N ALA A 623 -5.21 6.32 -13.12
CA ALA A 623 -5.27 6.69 -11.70
C ALA A 623 -6.69 7.09 -11.25
N GLY A 624 -7.49 7.64 -12.18
CA GLY A 624 -8.87 8.05 -11.96
C GLY A 624 -9.03 9.46 -11.37
N ASP A 625 -8.00 10.31 -11.42
CA ASP A 625 -8.04 11.67 -10.87
C ASP A 625 -8.29 12.77 -11.90
N VAL A 626 -8.15 12.44 -13.19
CA VAL A 626 -8.58 13.27 -14.31
C VAL A 626 -10.05 12.96 -14.66
N VAL A 627 -10.75 13.93 -15.22
CA VAL A 627 -12.14 13.75 -15.68
C VAL A 627 -12.15 13.39 -17.15
N VAL A 628 -12.73 12.24 -17.49
CA VAL A 628 -12.75 11.71 -18.87
C VAL A 628 -14.18 11.74 -19.42
N ALA A 629 -14.33 12.17 -20.67
CA ALA A 629 -15.60 12.16 -21.39
C ALA A 629 -16.04 10.72 -21.68
N GLN A 630 -17.24 10.36 -21.25
CA GLN A 630 -17.80 9.01 -21.47
C GLN A 630 -18.33 8.84 -22.90
N LYS A 631 -18.93 9.89 -23.45
CA LYS A 631 -19.47 9.93 -24.82
C LYS A 631 -18.90 11.12 -25.58
N GLY A 632 -18.82 10.97 -26.90
CA GLY A 632 -18.54 12.08 -27.80
C GLY A 632 -19.72 13.05 -27.88
N GLY A 633 -19.41 14.34 -27.97
CA GLY A 633 -20.41 15.41 -27.95
C GLY A 633 -19.81 16.80 -28.03
N VAL A 634 -20.62 17.81 -27.69
CA VAL A 634 -20.20 19.23 -27.62
C VAL A 634 -20.41 19.73 -26.20
N ILE A 635 -19.46 20.54 -25.70
CA ILE A 635 -19.58 21.19 -24.40
C ILE A 635 -20.66 22.28 -24.49
N GLU A 636 -21.76 22.08 -23.75
CA GLU A 636 -22.90 22.98 -23.72
C GLU A 636 -22.72 24.08 -22.68
N GLU A 637 -22.25 23.73 -21.48
CA GLU A 637 -22.06 24.65 -20.36
C GLU A 637 -20.75 24.31 -19.64
N LEU A 638 -19.99 25.35 -19.30
CA LEU A 638 -18.70 25.22 -18.65
C LEU A 638 -18.57 26.15 -17.45
N SER A 639 -18.17 25.62 -16.30
CA SER A 639 -17.76 26.42 -15.16
C SER A 639 -16.53 25.81 -14.46
N ALA A 640 -16.02 26.48 -13.43
CA ALA A 640 -14.95 25.93 -12.61
C ALA A 640 -15.39 24.71 -11.79
N ASP A 641 -16.70 24.53 -11.56
CA ASP A 641 -17.26 23.53 -10.64
C ASP A 641 -17.99 22.39 -11.37
N LEU A 642 -18.42 22.61 -12.61
CA LEU A 642 -19.14 21.62 -13.41
C LEU A 642 -18.90 21.78 -14.92
N ILE A 643 -18.96 20.66 -15.65
CA ILE A 643 -18.94 20.59 -17.11
C ILE A 643 -20.19 19.85 -17.59
N VAL A 644 -20.94 20.42 -18.53
CA VAL A 644 -22.08 19.75 -19.18
C VAL A 644 -21.76 19.46 -20.63
N VAL A 645 -21.75 18.18 -20.99
CA VAL A 645 -21.55 17.71 -22.36
C VAL A 645 -22.91 17.28 -22.94
N MET A 646 -23.29 17.88 -24.06
CA MET A 646 -24.39 17.41 -24.91
C MET A 646 -23.83 16.32 -25.82
N ALA A 647 -24.17 15.07 -25.53
CA ALA A 647 -23.75 13.93 -26.34
C ALA A 647 -24.42 13.94 -27.72
N ASP A 648 -23.77 13.32 -28.70
CA ASP A 648 -24.27 13.23 -30.08
C ASP A 648 -25.61 12.46 -30.18
N ASP A 649 -25.97 11.67 -29.17
CA ASP A 649 -27.25 10.95 -29.04
C ASP A 649 -28.40 11.79 -28.43
N GLY A 650 -28.13 13.05 -28.08
CA GLY A 650 -29.09 13.98 -27.47
C GLY A 650 -29.22 13.85 -25.94
N THR A 651 -28.40 13.01 -25.29
CA THR A 651 -28.33 12.96 -23.82
C THR A 651 -27.39 14.03 -23.27
N ARG A 652 -27.69 14.57 -22.08
CA ARG A 652 -26.80 15.50 -21.36
C ARG A 652 -26.05 14.76 -20.27
N GLN A 653 -24.73 14.92 -20.23
CA GLN A 653 -23.85 14.35 -19.19
C GLN A 653 -23.22 15.49 -18.39
N THR A 654 -23.39 15.44 -17.07
CA THR A 654 -22.83 16.44 -16.14
C THR A 654 -21.68 15.84 -15.38
N TYR A 655 -20.54 16.54 -15.36
CA TYR A 655 -19.32 16.15 -14.67
C TYR A 655 -19.00 17.18 -13.59
N PRO A 656 -19.15 16.84 -12.29
CA PRO A 656 -18.71 17.72 -11.21
C PRO A 656 -17.18 17.75 -11.11
N ILE A 657 -16.63 18.93 -10.78
CA ILE A 657 -15.19 19.18 -10.69
C ILE A 657 -14.80 19.34 -9.22
N GLY A 658 -13.85 18.53 -8.75
CA GLY A 658 -13.34 18.61 -7.38
C GLY A 658 -12.48 19.85 -7.14
N LYS A 659 -12.88 20.73 -6.24
CA LYS A 659 -12.16 21.97 -5.90
C LYS A 659 -11.67 21.97 -4.46
N PHE A 660 -10.37 22.19 -4.27
CA PHE A 660 -9.73 22.35 -2.96
C PHE A 660 -10.18 21.32 -1.90
N GLN A 661 -10.33 20.05 -2.32
CA GLN A 661 -10.65 18.97 -1.40
C GLN A 661 -9.37 18.51 -0.69
N ARG A 662 -9.50 18.05 0.55
CA ARG A 662 -8.40 17.50 1.33
C ARG A 662 -8.15 16.04 0.91
N SER A 663 -6.90 15.70 0.59
CA SER A 663 -6.49 14.29 0.43
C SER A 663 -6.17 13.65 1.78
N ASN A 664 -6.07 12.32 1.84
CA ASN A 664 -5.67 11.60 3.07
C ASN A 664 -4.34 12.09 3.66
N ALA A 665 -3.42 12.58 2.82
CA ALA A 665 -2.12 13.11 3.24
C ALA A 665 -2.15 14.62 3.57
N GLY A 666 -3.31 15.29 3.50
CA GLY A 666 -3.41 16.73 3.71
C GLY A 666 -2.97 17.57 2.50
N ASN A 667 -2.80 16.97 1.32
CA ASN A 667 -2.53 17.73 0.09
C ASN A 667 -3.84 18.25 -0.52
N SER A 668 -3.74 19.31 -1.34
CA SER A 668 -4.88 19.81 -2.09
C SER A 668 -5.19 18.95 -3.32
N TYR A 669 -6.39 18.37 -3.33
CA TYR A 669 -7.01 17.79 -4.51
C TYR A 669 -7.80 18.89 -5.23
N ASN A 670 -7.32 19.31 -6.40
CA ASN A 670 -7.96 20.36 -7.18
C ASN A 670 -7.89 20.05 -8.68
N GLN A 671 -9.07 19.95 -9.29
CA GLN A 671 -9.23 19.76 -10.72
C GLN A 671 -9.35 21.11 -11.48
N ARG A 672 -8.93 21.10 -12.74
CA ARG A 672 -8.92 22.25 -13.65
C ARG A 672 -9.43 21.85 -15.02
N VAL A 673 -10.43 22.58 -15.48
CA VAL A 673 -11.05 22.40 -16.79
C VAL A 673 -10.09 22.81 -17.92
N LEU A 674 -10.10 22.05 -19.03
CA LEU A 674 -9.19 22.24 -20.17
C LEU A 674 -9.85 22.82 -21.44
N PHE A 675 -11.16 22.76 -21.54
CA PHE A 675 -11.91 23.15 -22.75
C PHE A 675 -12.62 24.49 -22.57
N ASP A 676 -13.05 25.07 -23.69
CA ASP A 676 -13.96 26.21 -23.74
C ASP A 676 -15.38 25.75 -24.16
N GLU A 677 -16.38 26.61 -23.92
CA GLU A 677 -17.76 26.35 -24.35
C GLU A 677 -17.86 26.24 -25.87
N GLY A 678 -18.59 25.22 -26.35
CA GLY A 678 -18.77 24.95 -27.78
C GLY A 678 -17.68 24.09 -28.42
N ASP A 679 -16.67 23.67 -27.65
CA ASP A 679 -15.68 22.70 -28.12
C ASP A 679 -16.30 21.30 -28.29
N ARG A 680 -15.82 20.57 -29.29
CA ARG A 680 -16.21 19.18 -29.54
C ARG A 680 -15.25 18.23 -28.82
N VAL A 681 -15.81 17.22 -28.18
CA VAL A 681 -15.08 16.18 -27.46
C VAL A 681 -15.40 14.80 -28.01
N GLU A 682 -14.42 13.91 -27.99
CA GLU A 682 -14.59 12.49 -28.32
C GLU A 682 -14.65 11.67 -27.02
N ALA A 683 -15.21 10.46 -27.09
CA ALA A 683 -15.17 9.54 -25.95
C ALA A 683 -13.70 9.24 -25.59
N GLY A 684 -13.36 9.32 -24.30
CA GLY A 684 -11.98 9.20 -23.83
C GLY A 684 -11.20 10.53 -23.79
N SER A 685 -11.78 11.65 -24.24
CA SER A 685 -11.12 12.96 -24.11
C SER A 685 -11.04 13.42 -22.66
N ILE A 686 -9.93 14.04 -22.28
CA ILE A 686 -9.69 14.50 -20.91
C ILE A 686 -10.28 15.90 -20.73
N LEU A 687 -11.42 15.98 -20.03
CA LEU A 687 -12.20 17.21 -19.82
C LEU A 687 -11.56 18.14 -18.78
N ALA A 688 -10.99 17.57 -17.73
CA ALA A 688 -10.32 18.31 -16.67
C ALA A 688 -9.10 17.54 -16.14
N ASP A 689 -8.02 18.27 -15.92
CA ASP A 689 -6.84 17.80 -15.20
C ASP A 689 -7.12 17.71 -13.70
N GLY A 690 -6.50 16.75 -13.04
CA GLY A 690 -6.47 16.58 -11.60
C GLY A 690 -5.23 17.19 -10.92
N PRO A 691 -4.95 16.81 -9.65
CA PRO A 691 -3.71 17.16 -9.00
C PRO A 691 -2.52 16.48 -9.69
N SER A 692 -1.42 17.21 -9.87
CA SER A 692 -0.21 16.68 -10.52
C SER A 692 -0.46 16.14 -11.93
N THR A 693 -1.32 16.79 -12.72
CA THR A 693 -1.51 16.49 -14.15
C THR A 693 -1.53 17.77 -14.97
N ASP A 694 -1.06 17.69 -16.21
CA ASP A 694 -1.01 18.80 -17.18
C ASP A 694 -1.33 18.25 -18.58
N GLN A 695 -2.43 18.70 -19.17
CA GLN A 695 -2.98 18.20 -20.44
C GLN A 695 -3.17 16.68 -20.47
N GLY A 696 -3.58 16.10 -19.34
CA GLY A 696 -3.79 14.67 -19.23
C GLY A 696 -2.55 13.82 -19.02
N GLU A 697 -1.36 14.41 -18.85
CA GLU A 697 -0.14 13.71 -18.48
C GLU A 697 0.22 13.91 -17.02
N LEU A 698 0.71 12.85 -16.38
CA LEU A 698 1.20 12.91 -15.02
C LEU A 698 2.40 13.87 -14.90
N SER A 699 2.26 14.85 -14.02
CA SER A 699 3.11 16.03 -13.89
C SER A 699 3.40 16.32 -12.40
N ILE A 700 4.32 15.52 -11.84
CA ILE A 700 4.65 15.46 -10.40
C ILE A 700 5.77 16.43 -9.96
N GLY A 701 6.27 17.28 -10.86
CA GLY A 701 7.42 18.16 -10.60
C GLY A 701 7.51 19.34 -11.57
N LYS A 702 8.73 19.87 -11.73
CA LYS A 702 9.05 21.02 -12.59
C LYS A 702 10.33 20.83 -13.37
N ASN A 703 10.38 21.35 -14.59
CA ASN A 703 11.60 21.40 -15.39
C ASN A 703 12.47 22.58 -14.90
N LEU A 704 13.60 22.30 -14.27
CA LEU A 704 14.51 23.32 -13.74
C LEU A 704 15.82 23.36 -14.54
N LEU A 705 16.35 24.56 -14.75
CA LEU A 705 17.68 24.73 -15.34
C LEU A 705 18.76 24.37 -14.31
N VAL A 706 19.38 23.20 -14.46
CA VAL A 706 20.40 22.63 -13.57
C VAL A 706 21.80 23.00 -14.05
N ALA A 707 22.71 23.27 -13.11
CA ALA A 707 24.16 23.21 -13.33
C ALA A 707 24.82 22.17 -12.40
N PHE A 708 25.70 21.34 -12.96
CA PHE A 708 26.52 20.38 -12.19
C PHE A 708 27.88 20.97 -11.84
N MET A 709 27.96 21.64 -10.69
CA MET A 709 29.20 22.21 -10.18
C MET A 709 29.17 22.33 -8.65
N SER A 710 30.32 22.29 -8.00
CA SER A 710 30.41 22.63 -6.57
C SER A 710 30.40 24.15 -6.41
N TRP A 711 29.63 24.67 -5.45
CA TRP A 711 29.48 26.12 -5.25
C TRP A 711 29.58 26.50 -3.77
N GLU A 712 30.70 27.13 -3.41
CA GLU A 712 30.97 27.69 -2.06
C GLU A 712 30.74 26.70 -0.89
N GLY A 713 30.77 25.40 -1.15
CA GLY A 713 30.44 24.36 -0.16
C GLY A 713 28.97 24.29 0.25
N HIS A 714 28.08 25.10 -0.32
CA HIS A 714 26.65 25.07 0.00
C HIS A 714 25.97 23.79 -0.49
N ASN A 715 26.43 23.22 -1.60
CA ASN A 715 25.99 21.92 -2.10
C ASN A 715 26.97 20.78 -1.75
N TYR A 716 27.61 20.87 -0.58
CA TYR A 716 28.44 19.78 -0.05
C TYR A 716 27.59 18.52 0.19
N GLU A 717 28.14 17.35 -0.11
CA GLU A 717 27.42 16.07 -0.14
C GLU A 717 26.15 16.14 -1.02
N ASP A 718 24.97 16.06 -0.41
CA ASP A 718 23.65 16.11 -1.06
C ASP A 718 22.92 17.46 -0.83
N GLY A 719 23.64 18.50 -0.38
CA GLY A 719 23.07 19.84 -0.29
C GLY A 719 22.64 20.35 -1.68
N ILE A 720 21.49 21.00 -1.75
CA ILE A 720 20.97 21.62 -2.98
C ILE A 720 20.94 23.13 -2.81
N ILE A 721 21.36 23.84 -3.83
CA ILE A 721 21.25 25.30 -3.92
C ILE A 721 20.13 25.63 -4.90
N LEU A 722 19.24 26.53 -4.49
CA LEU A 722 18.09 26.95 -5.28
C LEU A 722 18.16 28.45 -5.56
N SER A 723 17.71 28.88 -6.73
CA SER A 723 17.50 30.30 -7.03
C SER A 723 16.27 30.84 -6.31
N GLN A 724 16.38 32.06 -5.77
CA GLN A 724 15.24 32.78 -5.17
C GLN A 724 14.09 33.00 -6.15
N ARG A 725 14.36 32.95 -7.46
CA ARG A 725 13.34 32.95 -8.53
C ARG A 725 12.27 31.88 -8.29
N MET A 726 12.67 30.70 -7.82
CA MET A 726 11.74 29.59 -7.55
C MET A 726 10.72 29.91 -6.45
N VAL A 727 11.08 30.77 -5.50
CA VAL A 727 10.22 31.25 -4.41
C VAL A 727 9.36 32.42 -4.86
N GLN A 728 9.92 33.33 -5.67
CA GLN A 728 9.23 34.51 -6.19
C GLN A 728 8.11 34.15 -7.16
N ASP A 729 8.39 33.22 -8.08
CA ASP A 729 7.46 32.79 -9.14
C ASP A 729 6.52 31.66 -8.68
N ASP A 730 6.58 31.26 -7.41
CA ASP A 730 5.81 30.15 -6.82
C ASP A 730 5.95 28.81 -7.57
N VAL A 731 7.15 28.53 -8.10
CA VAL A 731 7.42 27.36 -8.97
C VAL A 731 7.22 26.04 -8.22
N LEU A 732 7.74 25.97 -6.99
CA LEU A 732 7.69 24.79 -6.11
C LEU A 732 6.77 25.01 -4.90
N THR A 733 5.70 25.77 -5.09
CA THR A 733 4.72 26.06 -4.04
C THR A 733 3.59 25.04 -4.05
N SER A 734 3.18 24.56 -2.89
CA SER A 734 2.10 23.57 -2.69
C SER A 734 1.01 24.12 -1.77
N ILE A 735 -0.22 23.60 -1.92
CA ILE A 735 -1.32 23.88 -0.99
C ILE A 735 -1.55 22.64 -0.13
N HIS A 736 -1.55 22.84 1.18
CA HIS A 736 -1.88 21.80 2.16
C HIS A 736 -3.15 22.21 2.90
N ILE A 737 -4.00 21.24 3.20
CA ILE A 737 -5.29 21.44 3.86
C ILE A 737 -5.32 20.54 5.08
N GLU A 738 -5.33 21.17 6.24
CA GLU A 738 -5.48 20.48 7.52
C GLU A 738 -6.93 20.55 7.99
N GLU A 739 -7.34 19.49 8.68
CA GLU A 739 -8.67 19.34 9.23
C GLU A 739 -8.57 19.29 10.75
N HIS A 740 -9.23 20.24 11.41
CA HIS A 740 -9.33 20.30 12.86
C HIS A 740 -10.76 20.01 13.29
N GLU A 741 -10.91 19.12 14.26
CA GLU A 741 -12.20 18.63 14.71
C GLU A 741 -12.34 18.81 16.23
N VAL A 742 -13.54 19.19 16.66
CA VAL A 742 -13.91 19.21 18.08
C VAL A 742 -15.37 18.79 18.27
N ASP A 743 -15.60 18.00 19.30
CA ASP A 743 -16.92 17.54 19.71
C ASP A 743 -17.39 18.25 20.98
N ALA A 744 -18.68 18.53 21.05
CA ALA A 744 -19.40 18.91 22.27
C ALA A 744 -20.18 17.70 22.82
N ARG A 745 -19.83 17.27 24.04
CA ARG A 745 -20.31 16.02 24.63
C ARG A 745 -21.18 16.24 25.87
N ASP A 746 -22.01 15.25 26.16
CA ASP A 746 -22.69 15.14 27.46
C ASP A 746 -21.70 14.66 28.53
N THR A 747 -21.40 15.50 29.52
CA THR A 747 -20.60 15.13 30.69
C THR A 747 -21.48 14.81 31.89
N LYS A 748 -20.90 14.21 32.93
CA LYS A 748 -21.61 13.95 34.20
C LYS A 748 -22.11 15.22 34.89
N LEU A 749 -21.46 16.37 34.65
CA LEU A 749 -21.72 17.64 35.33
C LEU A 749 -22.63 18.57 34.52
N GLY A 750 -22.85 18.26 33.25
CA GLY A 750 -23.62 19.08 32.32
C GLY A 750 -23.17 18.85 30.87
N LYS A 751 -23.83 19.50 29.93
CA LYS A 751 -23.45 19.45 28.52
C LYS A 751 -22.28 20.40 28.25
N GLU A 752 -21.33 19.98 27.42
CA GLU A 752 -20.39 20.94 26.83
C GLU A 752 -21.13 21.79 25.79
N GLU A 753 -20.79 23.07 25.74
CA GLU A 753 -21.44 24.03 24.85
C GLU A 753 -20.41 24.69 23.93
N ILE A 754 -20.75 24.80 22.65
CA ILE A 754 -20.01 25.63 21.68
C ILE A 754 -20.60 27.04 21.77
N THR A 755 -19.77 28.00 22.19
CA THR A 755 -20.22 29.36 22.46
C THR A 755 -19.10 30.37 22.28
N ARG A 756 -19.48 31.60 21.95
CA ARG A 756 -18.57 32.75 21.93
C ARG A 756 -18.22 33.25 23.34
N ASP A 757 -19.03 32.94 24.36
CA ASP A 757 -18.79 33.38 25.75
C ASP A 757 -17.73 32.52 26.44
N ILE A 758 -16.45 32.78 26.12
CA ILE A 758 -15.30 32.04 26.63
C ILE A 758 -14.70 32.78 27.84
N PRO A 759 -14.49 32.09 28.98
CA PRO A 759 -13.95 32.74 30.17
C PRO A 759 -12.50 33.19 30.00
N ASN A 760 -12.18 34.40 30.48
CA ASN A 760 -10.83 34.98 30.53
C ASN A 760 -10.15 35.20 29.17
N VAL A 761 -10.94 35.26 28.09
CA VAL A 761 -10.47 35.63 26.75
C VAL A 761 -10.96 37.03 26.41
N GLY A 762 -10.08 37.89 25.89
CA GLY A 762 -10.43 39.26 25.50
C GLY A 762 -11.17 39.33 24.16
N ASP A 763 -11.99 40.36 23.98
CA ASP A 763 -12.82 40.54 22.77
C ASP A 763 -12.00 40.57 21.46
N ASP A 764 -10.75 41.03 21.51
CA ASP A 764 -9.85 41.08 20.35
C ASP A 764 -9.56 39.68 19.78
N VAL A 765 -9.41 38.66 20.64
CA VAL A 765 -9.17 37.27 20.23
C VAL A 765 -10.45 36.60 19.72
N LEU A 766 -11.61 37.13 20.11
CA LEU A 766 -12.95 36.65 19.70
C LEU A 766 -13.48 37.40 18.47
N ALA A 767 -12.67 38.24 17.83
CA ALA A 767 -13.10 39.11 16.72
C ALA A 767 -13.38 38.33 15.42
N ASP A 768 -12.70 37.20 15.21
CA ASP A 768 -12.88 36.36 14.03
C ASP A 768 -13.93 35.25 14.21
N LEU A 769 -14.41 35.04 15.44
CA LEU A 769 -15.48 34.10 15.75
C LEU A 769 -16.88 34.68 15.43
N ASP A 770 -17.76 33.82 14.93
CA ASP A 770 -19.18 34.12 14.73
C ASP A 770 -19.96 34.17 16.07
N GLU A 771 -21.26 34.44 16.01
CA GLU A 771 -22.12 34.52 17.20
C GLU A 771 -22.21 33.19 17.98
N ARG A 772 -21.92 32.06 17.34
CA ARG A 772 -21.90 30.72 17.96
C ARG A 772 -20.54 30.38 18.56
N GLY A 773 -19.50 31.18 18.27
CA GLY A 773 -18.13 30.91 18.71
C GLY A 773 -17.32 30.08 17.72
N ILE A 774 -17.72 30.01 16.44
CA ILE A 774 -17.01 29.30 15.38
C ILE A 774 -16.30 30.29 14.47
N ILE A 775 -15.07 30.01 14.08
CA ILE A 775 -14.28 30.87 13.20
C ILE A 775 -14.96 31.08 11.84
N ARG A 776 -14.93 32.31 11.32
CA ARG A 776 -15.49 32.61 9.99
C ARG A 776 -14.61 32.10 8.85
N ILE A 777 -15.25 31.65 7.76
CA ILE A 777 -14.55 31.31 6.51
C ILE A 777 -13.87 32.56 5.95
N GLY A 778 -12.61 32.41 5.53
CA GLY A 778 -11.76 33.48 5.01
C GLY A 778 -10.92 34.19 6.07
N ALA A 779 -11.05 33.85 7.36
CA ALA A 779 -10.14 34.34 8.39
C ALA A 779 -8.74 33.73 8.20
N GLU A 780 -7.70 34.55 8.35
CA GLU A 780 -6.32 34.09 8.49
C GLU A 780 -6.06 33.81 9.97
N VAL A 781 -5.48 32.64 10.26
CA VAL A 781 -5.26 32.17 11.62
C VAL A 781 -3.79 31.83 11.85
N GLU A 782 -3.32 32.13 13.05
CA GLU A 782 -1.97 31.85 13.54
C GLU A 782 -1.98 30.83 14.70
N PRO A 783 -0.84 30.22 15.06
CA PRO A 783 -0.76 29.29 16.18
C PRO A 783 -1.32 29.88 17.49
N GLY A 784 -2.28 29.18 18.09
CA GLY A 784 -2.92 29.57 19.36
C GLY A 784 -4.27 30.30 19.22
N ASP A 785 -4.62 30.75 18.01
CA ASP A 785 -5.93 31.33 17.72
C ASP A 785 -7.06 30.32 17.94
N ILE A 786 -8.22 30.81 18.34
CA ILE A 786 -9.40 29.98 18.62
C ILE A 786 -10.13 29.70 17.31
N LEU A 787 -10.28 28.42 16.97
CA LEU A 787 -11.08 27.97 15.83
C LEU A 787 -12.54 27.73 16.23
N VAL A 788 -12.75 27.10 17.38
CA VAL A 788 -14.08 26.81 17.92
C VAL A 788 -14.07 27.02 19.42
N GLY A 789 -14.84 28.00 19.88
CA GLY A 789 -15.07 28.30 21.28
C GLY A 789 -15.87 27.20 21.94
N LYS A 790 -15.25 26.45 22.86
CA LYS A 790 -15.90 25.37 23.60
C LYS A 790 -15.71 25.56 25.09
N VAL A 791 -16.81 25.44 25.84
CA VAL A 791 -16.79 25.50 27.29
C VAL A 791 -17.31 24.19 27.90
N THR A 792 -16.58 23.68 28.89
CA THR A 792 -16.95 22.46 29.62
C THR A 792 -17.37 22.83 31.04
N PRO A 793 -18.52 22.35 31.54
CA PRO A 793 -18.93 22.58 32.93
C PRO A 793 -17.92 21.93 33.89
N LYS A 794 -17.45 22.71 34.87
CA LYS A 794 -16.51 22.28 35.90
C LYS A 794 -17.23 22.25 37.24
N GLY A 795 -17.09 21.14 37.95
CA GLY A 795 -17.58 21.01 39.32
C GLY A 795 -16.83 21.96 40.25
N GLU A 796 -17.45 22.36 41.35
CA GLU A 796 -16.80 23.22 42.34
C GLU A 796 -15.69 22.44 43.06
N THR A 797 -14.45 22.61 42.60
CA THR A 797 -13.25 22.09 43.27
C THR A 797 -12.85 23.03 44.41
N GLU A 798 -12.28 22.50 45.49
CA GLU A 798 -11.65 23.36 46.52
C GLU A 798 -10.56 24.20 45.85
N LEU A 799 -10.77 25.52 45.79
CA LEU A 799 -9.79 26.45 45.27
C LEU A 799 -8.58 26.49 46.18
N THR A 800 -7.39 26.63 45.60
CA THR A 800 -6.18 26.89 46.39
C THR A 800 -6.36 28.18 47.19
N PRO A 801 -5.72 28.31 48.37
CA PRO A 801 -5.75 29.54 49.16
C PRO A 801 -5.40 30.80 48.35
N GLU A 802 -4.47 30.67 47.41
CA GLU A 802 -3.98 31.71 46.49
C GLU A 802 -5.04 32.11 45.46
N GLU A 803 -5.67 31.13 44.80
CA GLU A 803 -6.73 31.42 43.82
C GLU A 803 -7.97 32.01 44.53
N ARG A 804 -8.29 31.51 45.72
CA ARG A 804 -9.35 32.06 46.58
C ARG A 804 -9.05 33.50 47.00
N LEU A 805 -7.80 33.82 47.31
CA LEU A 805 -7.36 35.18 47.63
C LEU A 805 -7.43 36.09 46.40
N LEU A 806 -6.95 35.64 45.24
CA LEU A 806 -7.02 36.38 43.98
C LEU A 806 -8.47 36.74 43.62
N ARG A 807 -9.39 35.77 43.69
CA ARG A 807 -10.82 36.03 43.47
C ARG A 807 -11.41 37.01 44.47
N ALA A 808 -10.99 36.93 45.74
CA ALA A 808 -11.42 37.88 46.77
C ALA A 808 -10.91 39.31 46.52
N ILE A 809 -9.69 39.46 45.96
CA ILE A 809 -9.10 40.75 45.60
C ILE A 809 -9.79 41.36 44.38
N PHE A 810 -10.00 40.57 43.33
CA PHE A 810 -10.54 41.06 42.05
C PHE A 810 -12.08 41.04 42.00
N GLY A 811 -12.75 40.46 43.00
CA GLY A 811 -14.21 40.36 43.03
C GLY A 811 -14.79 39.44 41.96
N GLU A 812 -13.96 38.58 41.38
CA GLU A 812 -14.36 37.63 40.34
C GLU A 812 -15.18 36.49 40.96
N LYS A 813 -16.39 36.27 40.46
CA LYS A 813 -17.22 35.13 40.86
C LYS A 813 -16.60 33.84 40.36
N ALA A 814 -16.84 32.75 41.08
CA ALA A 814 -16.56 31.42 40.57
C ALA A 814 -17.33 31.20 39.27
N ARG A 815 -16.61 31.01 38.17
CA ARG A 815 -17.20 30.60 36.90
C ARG A 815 -17.34 29.09 36.93
N GLU A 816 -18.53 28.61 36.58
CA GLU A 816 -18.91 27.19 36.60
C GLU A 816 -18.41 26.43 35.36
N VAL A 817 -17.71 27.11 34.45
CA VAL A 817 -17.25 26.58 33.16
C VAL A 817 -15.77 26.84 32.92
N ARG A 818 -15.13 25.94 32.16
CA ARG A 818 -13.72 25.99 31.76
C ARG A 818 -13.61 26.09 30.24
N ASP A 819 -12.64 26.87 29.75
CA ASP A 819 -12.24 26.89 28.34
C ASP A 819 -11.59 25.55 27.92
N THR A 820 -12.22 24.88 26.97
CA THR A 820 -11.74 23.67 26.29
C THR A 820 -11.81 23.83 24.76
N SER A 821 -11.69 25.07 24.31
CA SER A 821 -11.79 25.46 22.90
C SER A 821 -10.75 24.80 22.02
N LEU A 822 -11.12 24.57 20.76
CA LEU A 822 -10.22 24.14 19.71
C LEU A 822 -9.35 25.33 19.28
N ARG A 823 -8.04 25.14 19.33
CA ARG A 823 -7.04 26.15 18.94
C ARG A 823 -6.16 25.63 17.83
N VAL A 824 -5.64 26.55 17.01
CA VAL A 824 -4.66 26.21 15.97
C VAL A 824 -3.40 25.63 16.60
N PRO A 825 -2.92 24.45 16.15
CA PRO A 825 -1.69 23.85 16.65
C PRO A 825 -0.43 24.71 16.42
N HIS A 826 0.64 24.37 17.12
CA HIS A 826 1.93 25.05 16.93
C HIS A 826 2.53 24.73 15.57
N GLY A 827 2.98 25.75 14.84
CA GLY A 827 3.62 25.61 13.54
C GLY A 827 2.64 25.53 12.37
N GLU A 828 1.34 25.68 12.61
CA GLU A 828 0.31 25.73 11.57
C GLU A 828 -0.25 27.15 11.46
N SER A 829 -0.47 27.59 10.23
CA SER A 829 -1.09 28.88 9.93
C SER A 829 -1.74 28.79 8.56
N GLY A 830 -2.74 29.61 8.30
CA GLY A 830 -3.40 29.60 7.01
C GLY A 830 -4.75 30.29 7.00
N THR A 831 -5.50 30.07 5.94
CA THR A 831 -6.83 30.63 5.77
C THR A 831 -7.87 29.53 6.00
N VAL A 832 -8.91 29.85 6.78
CA VAL A 832 -10.06 28.96 6.94
C VAL A 832 -10.83 28.90 5.61
N ILE A 833 -10.88 27.73 4.97
CA ILE A 833 -11.56 27.55 3.67
C ILE A 833 -12.96 26.94 3.80
N GLY A 834 -13.23 26.25 4.91
CA GLY A 834 -14.50 25.56 5.11
C GLY A 834 -14.74 25.25 6.57
N VAL A 835 -16.00 25.29 6.97
CA VAL A 835 -16.48 24.89 8.28
C VAL A 835 -17.68 23.97 8.07
N ARG A 836 -17.65 22.79 8.69
CA ARG A 836 -18.76 21.84 8.69
C ARG A 836 -19.22 21.63 10.12
N VAL A 837 -20.54 21.65 10.32
CA VAL A 837 -21.17 21.48 11.62
C VAL A 837 -22.15 20.33 11.47
N PHE A 838 -22.08 19.36 12.38
CA PHE A 838 -22.96 18.21 12.46
C PHE A 838 -23.72 18.28 13.79
N THR A 839 -25.04 18.12 13.75
CA THR A 839 -25.92 18.20 14.92
C THR A 839 -26.89 17.02 14.96
N ASP A 840 -27.23 16.56 16.16
CA ASP A 840 -28.14 15.41 16.39
C ASP A 840 -29.58 15.65 15.86
N ASP A 841 -29.96 16.92 15.63
CA ASP A 841 -31.32 17.33 15.24
C ASP A 841 -31.57 17.38 13.71
N GLU A 842 -30.53 17.30 12.86
CA GLU A 842 -30.69 17.32 11.40
C GLU A 842 -30.89 15.91 10.82
N ASP A 843 -31.92 15.73 9.98
CA ASP A 843 -32.25 14.45 9.33
C ASP A 843 -31.09 13.94 8.44
N GLY A 844 -30.21 13.11 9.00
CA GLY A 844 -29.19 12.37 8.25
C GLY A 844 -27.79 12.35 8.84
N ASP A 845 -27.51 13.10 9.91
CA ASP A 845 -26.18 13.12 10.55
C ASP A 845 -26.15 12.09 11.70
N ILE A 846 -25.20 11.15 11.64
CA ILE A 846 -25.06 10.10 12.64
C ILE A 846 -23.89 10.46 13.55
N LEU A 847 -24.18 11.08 14.69
CA LEU A 847 -23.18 11.39 15.69
C LEU A 847 -22.87 10.19 16.61
N PRO A 848 -21.64 10.09 17.15
CA PRO A 848 -21.33 9.12 18.19
C PRO A 848 -22.20 9.33 19.43
N THR A 849 -22.54 8.24 20.12
CA THR A 849 -23.38 8.31 21.33
C THR A 849 -22.80 9.24 22.38
N GLY A 850 -23.57 10.24 22.80
CA GLY A 850 -23.17 11.24 23.80
C GLY A 850 -22.46 12.47 23.23
N VAL A 851 -22.35 12.59 21.91
CA VAL A 851 -21.95 13.83 21.21
C VAL A 851 -23.23 14.54 20.77
N ASN A 852 -23.38 15.82 21.11
CA ASN A 852 -24.53 16.63 20.72
C ASN A 852 -24.26 17.40 19.40
N GLU A 853 -23.04 17.92 19.27
CA GLU A 853 -22.61 18.74 18.14
C GLU A 853 -21.12 18.46 17.86
N MET A 854 -20.75 18.45 16.59
CA MET A 854 -19.40 18.24 16.11
C MET A 854 -19.07 19.29 15.06
N VAL A 855 -17.93 19.96 15.20
CA VAL A 855 -17.50 21.02 14.29
C VAL A 855 -16.13 20.67 13.71
N ARG A 856 -16.06 20.75 12.38
CA ARG A 856 -14.82 20.60 11.60
C ARG A 856 -14.45 21.89 10.92
N VAL A 857 -13.19 22.26 11.04
CA VAL A 857 -12.62 23.46 10.43
C VAL A 857 -11.47 23.05 9.51
N TYR A 858 -11.56 23.44 8.25
CA TYR A 858 -10.54 23.20 7.24
C TYR A 858 -9.67 24.44 7.09
N VAL A 859 -8.38 24.31 7.38
CA VAL A 859 -7.38 25.37 7.28
C VAL A 859 -6.45 25.06 6.12
N ALA A 860 -6.43 25.93 5.12
CA ALA A 860 -5.55 25.80 3.97
C ALA A 860 -4.32 26.70 4.11
N GLN A 861 -3.14 26.11 3.90
CA GLN A 861 -1.87 26.81 3.92
C GLN A 861 -1.18 26.72 2.56
N LYS A 862 -0.64 27.85 2.10
CA LYS A 862 0.18 27.92 0.89
C LYS A 862 1.66 27.82 1.28
N ARG A 863 2.25 26.64 1.14
CA ARG A 863 3.65 26.37 1.51
C ARG A 863 4.57 26.61 0.33
N LYS A 864 5.33 27.70 0.41
CA LYS A 864 6.47 27.95 -0.49
C LYS A 864 7.60 26.96 -0.23
N ILE A 865 8.57 26.91 -1.12
CA ILE A 865 9.79 26.14 -0.91
C ILE A 865 10.72 26.91 0.06
N THR A 866 11.29 26.21 1.04
CA THR A 866 12.15 26.81 2.08
C THR A 866 13.45 26.02 2.26
N ASP A 867 14.43 26.62 2.93
CA ASP A 867 15.65 25.92 3.34
C ASP A 867 15.29 24.78 4.31
N GLY A 868 15.81 23.57 4.05
CA GLY A 868 15.46 22.37 4.79
C GLY A 868 14.42 21.46 4.10
N ASP A 869 13.69 21.96 3.10
CA ASP A 869 12.80 21.13 2.30
C ASP A 869 13.59 20.12 1.45
N LYS A 870 13.01 18.94 1.25
CA LYS A 870 13.62 17.86 0.48
C LYS A 870 13.17 17.88 -0.97
N LEU A 871 14.14 17.95 -1.88
CA LEU A 871 13.94 17.77 -3.31
C LEU A 871 14.55 16.44 -3.78
N ALA A 872 14.04 15.92 -4.88
CA ALA A 872 14.64 14.80 -5.59
C ALA A 872 14.42 14.89 -7.09
N GLY A 873 15.29 14.26 -7.88
CA GLY A 873 14.99 13.90 -9.26
C GLY A 873 14.42 12.48 -9.37
N ARG A 874 14.14 12.03 -10.59
CA ARG A 874 13.60 10.69 -10.87
C ARG A 874 14.65 9.57 -10.74
N HIS A 875 15.93 9.93 -10.74
CA HIS A 875 17.08 9.01 -10.77
C HIS A 875 17.66 8.68 -9.39
N GLY A 876 16.85 8.78 -8.32
CA GLY A 876 17.31 8.51 -6.95
C GLY A 876 18.28 9.57 -6.38
N ASN A 877 18.47 10.69 -7.08
CA ASN A 877 19.23 11.86 -6.64
C ASN A 877 18.36 12.71 -5.70
N LYS A 878 18.55 12.56 -4.39
CA LYS A 878 17.83 13.29 -3.34
C LYS A 878 18.75 14.23 -2.59
N GLY A 879 18.21 15.36 -2.17
CA GLY A 879 18.95 16.35 -1.41
C GLY A 879 18.03 17.27 -0.62
N VAL A 880 18.61 17.98 0.34
CA VAL A 880 17.93 19.00 1.12
C VAL A 880 18.38 20.36 0.63
N ILE A 881 17.46 21.31 0.52
CA ILE A 881 17.80 22.68 0.17
C ILE A 881 18.63 23.26 1.31
N ALA A 882 19.92 23.48 1.03
CA ALA A 882 20.86 24.03 1.99
C ALA A 882 20.82 25.56 1.98
N LYS A 883 20.54 26.16 0.82
CA LYS A 883 20.47 27.61 0.67
C LYS A 883 19.68 28.02 -0.57
N ILE A 884 18.80 28.98 -0.39
CA ILE A 884 18.18 29.75 -1.47
C ILE A 884 19.01 31.03 -1.72
N LEU A 885 19.65 31.13 -2.88
CA LEU A 885 20.48 32.28 -3.25
C LEU A 885 19.67 33.34 -3.99
N PRO A 886 19.98 34.64 -3.80
CA PRO A 886 19.47 35.70 -4.68
C PRO A 886 19.75 35.40 -6.15
N VAL A 887 18.88 35.87 -7.04
CA VAL A 887 18.95 35.54 -8.47
C VAL A 887 20.26 36.05 -9.10
N GLU A 888 20.72 37.22 -8.65
CA GLU A 888 21.96 37.86 -9.08
C GLU A 888 23.23 37.13 -8.62
N ASP A 889 23.14 36.36 -7.53
CA ASP A 889 24.26 35.59 -6.96
C ASP A 889 24.44 34.23 -7.66
N MET A 890 23.44 33.79 -8.43
CA MET A 890 23.46 32.52 -9.13
C MET A 890 24.41 32.58 -10.34
N PRO A 891 25.16 31.50 -10.62
CA PRO A 891 25.85 31.37 -11.89
C PRO A 891 24.87 31.52 -13.06
N PHE A 892 25.29 32.25 -14.10
CA PHE A 892 24.43 32.56 -15.24
C PHE A 892 25.12 32.29 -16.58
N LEU A 893 24.32 32.03 -17.61
CA LEU A 893 24.74 31.76 -18.99
C LEU A 893 25.18 33.05 -19.72
N GLU A 894 25.80 32.90 -20.89
CA GLU A 894 26.31 34.06 -21.65
C GLU A 894 25.21 35.05 -22.07
N ASP A 895 23.95 34.60 -22.18
CA ASP A 895 22.77 35.44 -22.45
C ASP A 895 22.16 36.12 -21.20
N GLY A 896 22.76 35.92 -20.03
CA GLY A 896 22.28 36.48 -18.76
C GLY A 896 21.26 35.59 -18.03
N THR A 897 20.93 34.40 -18.55
CA THR A 897 19.98 33.51 -17.89
C THR A 897 20.61 32.85 -16.66
N PRO A 898 20.11 33.10 -15.43
CA PRO A 898 20.61 32.44 -14.23
C PRO A 898 20.15 30.97 -14.18
N VAL A 899 20.98 30.10 -13.62
CA VAL A 899 20.57 28.71 -13.35
C VAL A 899 19.58 28.66 -12.18
N ASP A 900 18.67 27.70 -12.19
CA ASP A 900 17.62 27.57 -11.17
C ASP A 900 18.07 26.76 -9.97
N ILE A 901 18.92 25.76 -10.22
CA ILE A 901 19.36 24.80 -9.22
C ILE A 901 20.81 24.37 -9.52
N ILE A 902 21.61 24.21 -8.47
CA ILE A 902 22.99 23.74 -8.58
C ILE A 902 23.12 22.41 -7.85
N LEU A 903 23.54 21.37 -8.58
CA LEU A 903 23.74 20.03 -8.06
C LEU A 903 25.24 19.69 -7.98
N ASN A 904 25.61 18.89 -7.00
CA ASN A 904 26.98 18.48 -6.80
C ASN A 904 27.39 17.38 -7.81
N PRO A 905 28.42 17.60 -8.65
CA PRO A 905 28.85 16.59 -9.63
C PRO A 905 29.43 15.34 -8.98
N MET A 906 29.96 15.43 -7.76
CA MET A 906 30.59 14.28 -7.07
C MET A 906 29.58 13.19 -6.71
N GLY A 907 28.30 13.55 -6.57
CA GLY A 907 27.23 12.61 -6.24
C GLY A 907 26.84 11.67 -7.40
N VAL A 908 27.21 11.99 -8.65
CA VAL A 908 26.81 11.21 -9.83
C VAL A 908 27.66 9.93 -9.99
N PRO A 909 29.01 9.99 -10.08
CA PRO A 909 29.81 8.78 -10.27
C PRO A 909 29.78 7.86 -9.05
N GLY A 910 29.68 8.43 -7.83
CA GLY A 910 29.61 7.64 -6.60
C GLY A 910 28.30 6.85 -6.44
N ARG A 911 27.28 7.14 -7.25
CA ARG A 911 25.95 6.51 -7.20
C ARG A 911 25.57 5.76 -8.46
N MET A 912 26.38 5.87 -9.52
CA MET A 912 26.15 5.22 -10.82
C MET A 912 24.74 5.46 -11.38
N ASN A 913 24.25 6.70 -11.27
CA ASN A 913 22.97 7.14 -11.81
C ASN A 913 23.17 8.21 -12.89
N ILE A 914 23.75 7.79 -14.01
CA ILE A 914 24.15 8.66 -15.12
C ILE A 914 22.93 9.13 -15.91
N GLY A 915 21.79 8.43 -15.79
CA GLY A 915 20.53 8.81 -16.44
C GLY A 915 20.15 10.26 -16.20
N GLN A 916 20.41 10.82 -15.01
CA GLN A 916 20.14 12.23 -14.71
C GLN A 916 20.95 13.21 -15.58
N VAL A 917 22.16 12.84 -15.99
CA VAL A 917 23.00 13.68 -16.86
C VAL A 917 22.47 13.62 -18.30
N MET A 918 22.05 12.44 -18.74
CA MET A 918 21.41 12.25 -20.04
C MET A 918 20.07 12.98 -20.12
N GLU A 919 19.25 12.91 -19.06
CA GLU A 919 18.02 13.70 -18.90
C GLU A 919 18.32 15.19 -18.99
N THR A 920 19.37 15.67 -18.32
CA THR A 920 19.77 17.09 -18.34
C THR A 920 20.08 17.56 -19.76
N HIS A 921 20.85 16.78 -20.51
CA HIS A 921 21.22 17.12 -21.89
C HIS A 921 20.02 17.05 -22.85
N LEU A 922 19.23 15.98 -22.77
CA LEU A 922 18.04 15.85 -23.61
C LEU A 922 17.00 16.92 -23.26
N GLY A 923 16.87 17.29 -21.99
CA GLY A 923 15.99 18.37 -21.54
C GLY A 923 16.39 19.72 -22.12
N TRP A 924 17.70 19.99 -22.28
CA TRP A 924 18.15 21.18 -23.00
C TRP A 924 17.74 21.14 -24.47
N VAL A 925 17.93 20.00 -25.15
CA VAL A 925 17.54 19.82 -26.55
C VAL A 925 16.03 20.00 -26.73
N ALA A 926 15.22 19.39 -25.86
CA ALA A 926 13.77 19.54 -25.86
C ALA A 926 13.34 21.00 -25.62
N LYS A 927 14.01 21.71 -24.70
CA LYS A 927 13.71 23.12 -24.43
C LYS A 927 14.07 24.04 -25.61
N SER A 928 15.22 23.81 -26.23
CA SER A 928 15.73 24.64 -27.32
C SER A 928 15.13 24.29 -28.68
N GLY A 929 14.63 23.06 -28.85
CA GLY A 929 14.23 22.49 -30.13
C GLY A 929 15.43 21.95 -30.91
N TRP A 930 15.17 21.12 -31.90
CA TRP A 930 16.21 20.48 -32.72
C TRP A 930 15.79 20.34 -34.18
N ASP A 931 16.79 20.08 -35.01
CA ASP A 931 16.59 19.88 -36.44
C ASP A 931 17.67 18.91 -36.94
N LEU A 932 17.30 17.64 -37.16
CA LEU A 932 18.22 16.59 -37.59
C LEU A 932 18.23 16.45 -39.12
N ASP A 933 19.39 16.05 -39.65
CA ASP A 933 19.53 15.68 -41.05
C ASP A 933 19.10 14.22 -41.25
N THR A 934 18.10 14.00 -42.11
CA THR A 934 17.61 12.67 -42.49
C THR A 934 18.64 11.82 -43.22
N GLU A 935 19.70 12.42 -43.75
CA GLU A 935 20.78 11.70 -44.42
C GLU A 935 21.89 11.22 -43.46
N ASP A 936 21.87 11.62 -42.18
CA ASP A 936 22.89 11.20 -41.20
C ASP A 936 22.63 9.76 -40.74
N PRO A 937 23.57 8.82 -40.95
CA PRO A 937 23.40 7.42 -40.59
C PRO A 937 23.23 7.20 -39.08
N THR A 938 23.62 8.15 -38.24
CA THR A 938 23.46 8.08 -36.77
C THR A 938 21.99 8.02 -36.36
N PHE A 939 21.08 8.59 -37.17
CA PHE A 939 19.64 8.68 -36.86
C PHE A 939 18.78 7.78 -37.74
N ALA A 940 19.38 6.85 -38.48
CA ALA A 940 18.67 6.00 -39.45
C ALA A 940 17.55 5.15 -38.81
N ASP A 941 17.70 4.79 -37.53
CA ASP A 941 16.75 3.97 -36.78
C ASP A 941 15.70 4.82 -36.03
N LEU A 942 15.77 6.16 -36.09
CA LEU A 942 14.81 7.03 -35.42
C LEU A 942 13.53 7.22 -36.26
N PRO A 943 12.36 7.34 -35.62
CA PRO A 943 11.12 7.59 -36.34
C PRO A 943 11.12 8.97 -37.02
N GLU A 944 10.47 9.10 -38.17
CA GLU A 944 10.41 10.35 -38.95
C GLU A 944 9.86 11.53 -38.12
N SER A 945 8.90 11.26 -37.22
CA SER A 945 8.34 12.25 -36.29
C SER A 945 9.35 12.81 -35.30
N ALA A 946 10.47 12.13 -35.06
CA ALA A 946 11.51 12.54 -34.12
C ALA A 946 12.64 13.36 -34.75
N MET A 947 12.64 13.53 -36.08
CA MET A 947 13.71 14.24 -36.79
C MET A 947 13.70 15.74 -36.55
N HIS A 948 12.53 16.32 -36.27
CA HIS A 948 12.37 17.76 -36.04
C HIS A 948 11.53 18.02 -34.78
N GLY A 949 11.97 18.97 -33.95
CA GLY A 949 11.24 19.39 -32.75
C GLY A 949 11.31 20.90 -32.58
N GLU A 950 10.16 21.54 -32.40
CA GLU A 950 10.11 22.97 -32.08
C GLU A 950 10.54 23.21 -30.61
N PRO A 951 10.98 24.44 -30.25
CA PRO A 951 11.38 24.75 -28.89
C PRO A 951 10.28 24.45 -27.86
N GLY A 952 10.61 23.68 -26.82
CA GLY A 952 9.67 23.28 -25.78
C GLY A 952 8.85 22.02 -26.11
N THR A 953 9.19 21.30 -27.18
CA THR A 953 8.53 20.04 -27.53
C THR A 953 8.87 18.97 -26.49
N PRO A 954 7.87 18.35 -25.82
CA PRO A 954 8.11 17.24 -24.92
C PRO A 954 8.49 15.97 -25.69
N VAL A 955 9.42 15.19 -25.14
CA VAL A 955 9.94 13.96 -25.75
C VAL A 955 9.74 12.74 -24.86
N ALA A 956 9.59 11.56 -25.46
CA ALA A 956 9.47 10.27 -24.79
C ALA A 956 10.69 9.41 -25.09
N VAL A 957 11.34 8.94 -24.03
CA VAL A 957 12.40 7.94 -24.06
C VAL A 957 11.87 6.69 -23.35
N PRO A 958 11.33 5.72 -24.07
CA PRO A 958 10.85 4.48 -23.47
C PRO A 958 12.00 3.74 -22.77
N VAL A 959 11.66 3.08 -21.66
CA VAL A 959 12.60 2.31 -20.86
C VAL A 959 13.13 1.11 -21.65
N PHE A 960 14.46 0.96 -21.74
CA PHE A 960 15.18 -0.06 -22.52
C PHE A 960 15.06 -0.01 -24.06
N ASP A 961 14.39 0.98 -24.65
CA ASP A 961 14.26 1.18 -26.12
C ASP A 961 14.60 2.61 -26.58
N GLY A 962 15.15 3.42 -25.67
CA GLY A 962 15.37 4.84 -25.88
C GLY A 962 16.56 5.23 -26.77
N LEU A 963 17.03 6.46 -26.57
CA LEU A 963 18.16 7.02 -27.28
C LEU A 963 19.49 6.43 -26.80
N THR A 964 20.36 6.09 -27.74
CA THR A 964 21.75 5.73 -27.47
C THR A 964 22.60 6.97 -27.16
N ALA A 965 23.77 6.77 -26.56
CA ALA A 965 24.68 7.87 -26.21
C ALA A 965 25.16 8.69 -27.45
N ASP A 966 25.35 8.01 -28.59
CA ASP A 966 25.76 8.66 -29.84
C ASP A 966 24.63 9.52 -30.41
N GLU A 967 23.38 9.03 -30.36
CA GLU A 967 22.20 9.80 -30.79
C GLU A 967 21.96 11.01 -29.90
N VAL A 968 22.11 10.89 -28.57
CA VAL A 968 22.03 12.04 -27.64
C VAL A 968 23.10 13.08 -27.98
N THR A 969 24.33 12.65 -28.27
CA THR A 969 25.42 13.55 -28.66
C THR A 969 25.12 14.24 -30.00
N GLY A 970 24.55 13.50 -30.96
CA GLY A 970 24.09 14.03 -32.23
C GLY A 970 22.97 15.06 -32.08
N LEU A 971 22.01 14.81 -31.19
CA LEU A 971 20.94 15.75 -30.84
C LEU A 971 21.49 17.03 -30.21
N ILE A 972 22.45 16.93 -29.29
CA ILE A 972 23.13 18.10 -28.70
C ILE A 972 23.83 18.91 -29.78
N LYS A 973 24.45 18.28 -30.78
CA LYS A 973 25.12 18.99 -31.88
C LYS A 973 24.14 19.75 -32.79
N ASN A 974 22.91 19.25 -32.92
CA ASN A 974 21.89 19.76 -33.84
C ASN A 974 20.75 20.53 -33.15
N HIS A 975 20.91 20.93 -31.88
CA HIS A 975 19.95 21.81 -31.22
C HIS A 975 19.87 23.20 -31.90
N ARG A 976 18.69 23.81 -31.81
CA ARG A 976 18.42 25.12 -32.39
C ARG A 976 19.11 26.22 -31.56
N PRO A 977 19.64 27.26 -32.21
CA PRO A 977 20.19 28.41 -31.50
C PRO A 977 19.10 29.17 -30.75
N ASN A 978 19.50 29.96 -29.76
CA ASN A 978 18.58 30.85 -29.05
C ASN A 978 18.10 32.01 -29.96
N ARG A 979 17.31 32.93 -29.38
CA ARG A 979 16.78 34.12 -30.08
C ARG A 979 17.84 35.00 -30.76
N ASP A 980 19.08 34.96 -30.27
CA ASP A 980 20.20 35.78 -30.73
C ASP A 980 21.08 35.03 -31.76
N GLY A 981 20.70 33.80 -32.13
CA GLY A 981 21.42 32.97 -33.09
C GLY A 981 22.60 32.20 -32.49
N GLU A 982 22.71 32.17 -31.16
CA GLU A 982 23.83 31.56 -30.44
C GLU A 982 23.48 30.17 -29.88
N ARG A 983 24.45 29.25 -29.97
CA ARG A 983 24.39 27.93 -29.32
C ARG A 983 25.17 27.96 -28.02
N MET A 984 24.43 28.04 -26.91
CA MET A 984 24.99 28.17 -25.57
C MET A 984 25.72 26.89 -25.13
N ILE A 985 25.09 25.75 -25.35
CA ILE A 985 25.71 24.44 -25.08
C ILE A 985 26.56 24.01 -26.27
N LYS A 986 27.76 23.52 -26.00
CA LYS A 986 28.66 22.94 -27.00
C LYS A 986 28.39 21.44 -27.17
N GLU A 987 29.06 20.81 -28.14
CA GLU A 987 28.87 19.39 -28.48
C GLU A 987 29.05 18.43 -27.29
N ASN A 988 29.78 18.84 -26.25
CA ASN A 988 30.01 18.06 -25.03
C ASN A 988 28.91 18.23 -23.96
N GLY A 989 27.81 18.92 -24.26
CA GLY A 989 26.71 19.16 -23.32
C GLY A 989 27.02 20.22 -22.25
N LYS A 990 28.12 20.98 -22.40
CA LYS A 990 28.54 21.99 -21.43
C LYS A 990 28.40 23.41 -21.98
N ALA A 991 28.14 24.36 -21.09
CA ALA A 991 28.09 25.78 -21.37
C ALA A 991 29.14 26.54 -20.53
N ARG A 992 29.50 27.73 -21.00
CA ARG A 992 30.28 28.67 -20.20
C ARG A 992 29.35 29.41 -19.25
N LEU A 993 29.67 29.39 -17.97
CA LEU A 993 28.95 30.12 -16.93
C LEU A 993 29.80 31.26 -16.40
N PHE A 994 29.12 32.28 -15.87
CA PHE A 994 29.71 33.41 -15.17
C PHE A 994 29.28 33.37 -13.71
N ASP A 995 30.21 33.70 -12.81
CA ASP A 995 29.90 33.86 -11.40
C ASP A 995 29.04 35.11 -11.20
N GLY A 996 27.84 34.95 -10.63
CA GLY A 996 26.93 36.05 -10.31
C GLY A 996 27.52 37.08 -9.33
N ARG A 997 28.42 36.65 -8.44
CA ARG A 997 29.00 37.52 -7.40
C ARG A 997 30.15 38.37 -7.88
N SER A 998 31.08 37.77 -8.62
CA SER A 998 32.28 38.46 -9.12
C SER A 998 32.12 39.00 -10.54
N GLY A 999 31.23 38.38 -11.35
CA GLY A 999 31.11 38.62 -12.79
C GLY A 999 32.20 37.94 -13.63
N GLU A 1000 33.14 37.22 -13.02
CA GLU A 1000 34.19 36.52 -13.75
C GLU A 1000 33.66 35.22 -14.38
N PRO A 1001 34.12 34.86 -15.59
CA PRO A 1001 33.78 33.58 -16.19
C PRO A 1001 34.39 32.43 -15.38
N ILE A 1002 33.62 31.37 -15.16
CA ILE A 1002 34.11 30.14 -14.53
C ILE A 1002 35.19 29.53 -15.46
N PRO A 1003 36.35 29.09 -14.91
CA PRO A 1003 37.48 28.66 -15.75
C PRO A 1003 37.17 27.51 -16.71
N ASP A 1004 36.39 26.53 -16.25
CA ASP A 1004 35.99 25.35 -17.02
C ASP A 1004 34.50 25.39 -17.38
N PRO A 1005 34.11 24.90 -18.56
CA PRO A 1005 32.71 24.81 -18.93
C PRO A 1005 31.97 23.78 -18.06
N ILE A 1006 30.73 24.09 -17.71
CA ILE A 1006 29.91 23.34 -16.77
C ILE A 1006 28.78 22.63 -17.52
N SER A 1007 28.44 21.41 -17.09
CA SER A 1007 27.27 20.70 -17.63
C SER A 1007 26.00 21.41 -17.17
N VAL A 1008 25.19 21.85 -18.12
CA VAL A 1008 23.97 22.62 -17.90
C VAL A 1008 22.85 22.00 -18.72
N GLY A 1009 21.62 22.06 -18.23
CA GLY A 1009 20.45 21.60 -18.98
C GLY A 1009 19.19 21.58 -18.13
N TYR A 1010 18.11 21.00 -18.63
CA TYR A 1010 16.85 20.93 -17.90
C TYR A 1010 16.65 19.52 -17.32
N MET A 1011 16.42 19.46 -16.01
CA MET A 1011 16.06 18.22 -15.32
C MET A 1011 14.68 18.38 -14.67
N TYR A 1012 13.92 17.29 -14.61
CA TYR A 1012 12.64 17.28 -13.92
C TYR A 1012 12.80 17.01 -12.42
N MET A 1013 12.60 18.06 -11.61
CA MET A 1013 12.78 18.04 -10.16
C MET A 1013 11.44 17.98 -9.44
N LEU A 1014 11.40 17.18 -8.37
CA LEU A 1014 10.22 16.90 -7.56
C LEU A 1014 10.38 17.51 -6.16
N LYS A 1015 9.30 18.12 -5.64
CA LYS A 1015 9.17 18.50 -4.23
C LYS A 1015 8.58 17.33 -3.47
N LEU A 1016 9.32 16.77 -2.52
CA LEU A 1016 8.85 15.62 -1.74
C LEU A 1016 8.05 16.08 -0.51
N HIS A 1017 7.15 15.22 -0.04
CA HIS A 1017 6.35 15.42 1.18
C HIS A 1017 7.19 15.20 2.45
N HIS A 1018 8.33 15.88 2.51
CA HIS A 1018 9.28 15.88 3.61
C HIS A 1018 9.70 17.33 3.84
N LEU A 1019 8.73 18.10 4.32
CA LEU A 1019 8.86 19.54 4.50
C LEU A 1019 9.45 19.84 5.87
N VAL A 1020 10.19 20.94 5.96
CA VAL A 1020 10.83 21.35 7.22
C VAL A 1020 9.79 21.70 8.27
N ASP A 1021 8.70 22.37 7.90
CA ASP A 1021 7.63 22.81 8.82
C ASP A 1021 6.96 21.61 9.52
N ASP A 1022 6.87 20.46 8.84
CA ASP A 1022 6.31 19.24 9.41
C ASP A 1022 7.27 18.56 10.39
N LYS A 1023 8.58 18.72 10.17
CA LYS A 1023 9.63 18.02 10.94
C LYS A 1023 10.25 18.85 12.06
N LEU A 1024 10.21 20.18 11.95
CA LEU A 1024 10.70 21.07 13.00
C LEU A 1024 9.81 20.88 14.22
N HIS A 1025 10.44 20.52 15.34
CA HIS A 1025 9.76 20.32 16.61
C HIS A 1025 10.68 20.69 17.76
N ALA A 1026 10.15 21.49 18.68
CA ALA A 1026 10.85 21.93 19.88
C ALA A 1026 9.89 21.89 21.07
N ARG A 1027 10.45 21.61 22.25
CA ARG A 1027 9.72 21.56 23.51
C ARG A 1027 10.60 22.11 24.63
N SER A 1028 10.06 23.04 25.40
CA SER A 1028 10.62 23.44 26.70
C SER A 1028 9.99 22.60 27.82
N THR A 1029 8.70 22.82 28.08
CA THR A 1029 7.83 22.02 28.97
C THR A 1029 6.63 21.54 28.16
N GLY A 1030 5.83 20.62 28.71
CA GLY A 1030 4.70 20.06 27.97
C GLY A 1030 3.99 18.96 28.76
N PRO A 1031 3.12 18.19 28.09
CA PRO A 1031 2.42 17.09 28.75
C PRO A 1031 3.36 15.93 29.10
N TYR A 1032 2.97 15.19 30.14
CA TYR A 1032 3.70 14.04 30.68
C TYR A 1032 2.79 12.81 30.70
N SER A 1033 3.41 11.64 30.61
CA SER A 1033 2.77 10.35 30.79
C SER A 1033 2.26 10.20 32.21
N MET A 1034 1.05 9.67 32.37
CA MET A 1034 0.47 9.46 33.70
C MET A 1034 1.19 8.40 34.51
N ILE A 1035 1.66 7.35 33.84
CA ILE A 1035 2.24 6.18 34.50
C ILE A 1035 3.71 6.45 34.83
N THR A 1036 4.49 6.85 33.81
CA THR A 1036 5.94 6.98 33.94
C THR A 1036 6.38 8.38 34.31
N GLN A 1037 5.49 9.37 34.30
CA GLN A 1037 5.79 10.80 34.51
C GLN A 1037 6.83 11.40 33.56
N GLN A 1038 7.20 10.67 32.50
CA GLN A 1038 8.10 11.13 31.45
C GLN A 1038 7.37 12.04 30.47
N PRO A 1039 8.08 12.95 29.78
CA PRO A 1039 7.56 13.68 28.63
C PRO A 1039 6.84 12.76 27.64
N LEU A 1040 5.65 13.13 27.17
CA LEU A 1040 5.00 12.40 26.07
C LEU A 1040 5.89 12.37 24.82
N GLY A 1041 5.66 11.42 23.92
CA GLY A 1041 6.40 11.31 22.66
C GLY A 1041 5.63 11.89 21.48
N GLY A 1042 6.36 12.42 20.49
CA GLY A 1042 5.80 12.82 19.19
C GLY A 1042 5.32 14.27 19.11
N LYS A 1043 5.40 14.85 17.90
CA LYS A 1043 5.07 16.27 17.62
C LYS A 1043 3.62 16.62 17.96
N ALA A 1044 2.67 15.77 17.57
CA ALA A 1044 1.23 16.00 17.77
C ALA A 1044 0.82 16.16 19.24
N GLN A 1045 1.57 15.54 20.17
CA GLN A 1045 1.35 15.65 21.61
C GLN A 1045 2.24 16.70 22.28
N PHE A 1046 2.97 17.51 21.51
CA PHE A 1046 4.01 18.39 22.01
C PHE A 1046 5.04 17.63 22.88
N GLY A 1047 5.49 16.48 22.34
CA GLY A 1047 6.33 15.52 23.04
C GLY A 1047 7.81 15.90 23.17
N GLY A 1048 8.54 15.23 24.05
CA GLY A 1048 9.99 15.35 24.18
C GLY A 1048 10.76 14.51 23.17
N GLN A 1049 12.06 14.76 23.05
CA GLN A 1049 12.98 13.90 22.31
C GLN A 1049 13.40 12.71 23.17
N ARG A 1050 13.55 11.54 22.55
CA ARG A 1050 14.02 10.34 23.27
C ARG A 1050 15.53 10.37 23.40
N PHE A 1051 16.02 10.58 24.62
CA PHE A 1051 17.42 10.35 24.96
C PHE A 1051 17.60 8.85 25.27
N GLY A 1052 18.18 8.11 24.32
CA GLY A 1052 18.25 6.66 24.35
C GLY A 1052 19.51 6.10 25.00
N GLU A 1053 19.61 4.78 24.99
CA GLU A 1053 20.73 4.03 25.60
C GLU A 1053 22.08 4.36 24.96
N MET A 1054 22.15 4.48 23.63
CA MET A 1054 23.39 4.81 22.94
C MET A 1054 23.85 6.25 23.25
N GLU A 1055 22.92 7.18 23.42
CA GLU A 1055 23.23 8.56 23.82
C GLU A 1055 23.73 8.63 25.27
N VAL A 1056 23.20 7.79 26.17
CA VAL A 1056 23.72 7.62 27.53
C VAL A 1056 25.19 7.19 27.49
N TRP A 1057 25.52 6.13 26.74
CA TRP A 1057 26.90 5.66 26.60
C TRP A 1057 27.85 6.74 26.08
N ALA A 1058 27.38 7.59 25.17
CA ALA A 1058 28.17 8.70 24.67
C ALA A 1058 28.53 9.69 25.80
N LEU A 1059 27.58 10.07 26.65
CA LEU A 1059 27.85 10.97 27.79
C LEU A 1059 28.71 10.31 28.86
N GLU A 1060 28.54 9.02 29.11
CA GLU A 1060 29.41 8.25 30.00
C GLU A 1060 30.86 8.24 29.48
N ALA A 1061 31.06 8.05 28.17
CA ALA A 1061 32.37 8.06 27.53
C ALA A 1061 33.06 9.44 27.62
N TYR A 1062 32.29 10.53 27.54
CA TYR A 1062 32.81 11.88 27.79
C TYR A 1062 33.09 12.17 29.28
N GLY A 1063 32.59 11.34 30.19
CA GLY A 1063 32.63 11.62 31.63
C GLY A 1063 31.69 12.75 32.05
N ALA A 1064 30.66 13.05 31.25
CA ALA A 1064 29.70 14.14 31.47
C ALA A 1064 28.61 13.75 32.49
N ALA A 1065 29.02 13.34 33.69
CA ALA A 1065 28.14 12.76 34.71
C ALA A 1065 26.97 13.68 35.10
N TYR A 1066 27.22 14.98 35.29
CA TYR A 1066 26.16 15.94 35.66
C TYR A 1066 25.13 16.15 34.55
N ALA A 1067 25.57 16.23 33.29
CA ALA A 1067 24.65 16.38 32.16
C ALA A 1067 23.79 15.12 31.98
N LEU A 1068 24.39 13.95 32.17
CA LEU A 1068 23.66 12.69 32.15
C LEU A 1068 22.65 12.61 33.30
N GLN A 1069 23.06 12.96 34.52
CA GLN A 1069 22.16 12.99 35.68
C GLN A 1069 20.98 13.93 35.43
N GLU A 1070 21.22 15.15 34.94
CA GLU A 1070 20.18 16.14 34.63
C GLU A 1070 19.16 15.61 33.60
N LEU A 1071 19.63 14.99 32.52
CA LEU A 1071 18.79 14.45 31.45
C LEU A 1071 17.90 13.29 31.93
N LEU A 1072 18.42 12.44 32.82
CA LEU A 1072 17.71 11.28 33.34
C LEU A 1072 16.78 11.59 34.54
N THR A 1073 16.80 12.82 35.06
CA THR A 1073 16.04 13.19 36.28
C THR A 1073 15.16 14.41 36.01
N ILE A 1074 15.67 15.61 36.24
CA ILE A 1074 14.94 16.88 36.26
C ILE A 1074 14.42 17.33 34.88
N LYS A 1075 14.97 16.78 33.79
CA LYS A 1075 14.43 16.96 32.42
C LYS A 1075 13.47 15.84 31.99
N SER A 1076 13.28 14.81 32.82
CA SER A 1076 12.49 13.61 32.55
C SER A 1076 11.37 13.47 33.59
N ASP A 1077 11.59 12.66 34.62
CA ASP A 1077 10.59 12.08 35.51
C ASP A 1077 10.84 12.38 36.99
N ASP A 1078 11.73 13.33 37.32
CA ASP A 1078 11.74 13.95 38.65
C ASP A 1078 10.64 15.02 38.72
N ILE A 1079 9.51 14.65 39.32
CA ILE A 1079 8.30 15.46 39.40
C ILE A 1079 8.53 16.76 40.17
N SER A 1080 9.22 16.69 41.30
CA SER A 1080 9.47 17.85 42.16
C SER A 1080 10.62 18.69 41.62
N GLY A 1081 11.68 18.03 41.12
CA GLY A 1081 12.86 18.68 40.58
C GLY A 1081 12.55 19.51 39.35
N ARG A 1082 11.75 19.01 38.39
CA ARG A 1082 11.42 19.76 37.16
C ARG A 1082 10.71 21.10 37.44
N VAL A 1083 9.85 21.14 38.46
CA VAL A 1083 9.13 22.36 38.86
C VAL A 1083 10.09 23.36 39.49
N LYS A 1084 10.92 22.91 40.44
CA LYS A 1084 11.93 23.75 41.10
C LYS A 1084 13.00 24.25 40.11
N VAL A 1085 13.36 23.46 39.12
CA VAL A 1085 14.27 23.85 38.03
C VAL A 1085 13.66 24.96 37.19
N TYR A 1086 12.40 24.83 36.80
CA TYR A 1086 11.71 25.88 36.05
C TYR A 1086 11.65 27.19 36.83
N GLU A 1087 11.32 27.12 38.12
CA GLU A 1087 11.33 28.26 39.04
C GLU A 1087 12.71 28.91 39.16
N ALA A 1088 13.75 28.10 39.40
CA ALA A 1088 15.12 28.59 39.52
C ALA A 1088 15.57 29.31 38.24
N ILE A 1089 15.23 28.78 37.05
CA ILE A 1089 15.52 29.43 35.77
C ILE A 1089 14.82 30.79 35.67
N VAL A 1090 13.53 30.87 36.01
CA VAL A 1090 12.76 32.12 35.97
C VAL A 1090 13.29 33.16 36.97
N LYS A 1091 13.72 32.71 38.16
CA LYS A 1091 14.32 33.58 39.19
C LYS A 1091 15.79 33.96 38.90
N GLY A 1092 16.46 33.27 37.98
CA GLY A 1092 17.90 33.40 37.74
C GLY A 1092 18.75 32.82 38.88
N GLU A 1093 18.23 31.83 39.60
CA GLU A 1093 18.90 31.10 40.67
C GLU A 1093 19.63 29.87 40.12
N ASN A 1094 20.46 29.24 40.95
CA ASN A 1094 21.13 27.99 40.57
C ASN A 1094 20.13 26.84 40.52
N ILE A 1095 20.36 25.91 39.60
CA ILE A 1095 19.56 24.69 39.47
C ILE A 1095 19.70 23.84 40.75
N PRO A 1096 18.59 23.38 41.34
CA PRO A 1096 18.60 22.53 42.54
C PRO A 1096 19.20 21.15 42.25
N GLU A 1097 19.54 20.42 43.33
CA GLU A 1097 20.05 19.06 43.20
C GLU A 1097 18.95 18.10 42.71
N PRO A 1098 19.24 17.21 41.75
CA PRO A 1098 18.28 16.23 41.26
C PRO A 1098 17.82 15.22 42.31
N GLY A 1099 16.52 14.91 42.29
CA GLY A 1099 15.89 13.89 43.11
C GLY A 1099 15.95 12.48 42.50
N ILE A 1100 15.11 11.59 43.03
CA ILE A 1100 14.98 10.20 42.56
C ILE A 1100 13.97 10.15 41.41
N PRO A 1101 14.28 9.53 40.26
CA PRO A 1101 13.34 9.35 39.15
C PRO A 1101 12.08 8.58 39.56
N GLU A 1102 10.91 9.00 39.07
CA GLU A 1102 9.66 8.31 39.33
C GLU A 1102 9.63 6.90 38.72
N SER A 1103 10.26 6.69 37.56
CA SER A 1103 10.36 5.36 36.93
C SER A 1103 11.04 4.32 37.83
N PHE A 1104 12.02 4.74 38.65
CA PHE A 1104 12.67 3.86 39.62
C PHE A 1104 11.72 3.47 40.77
N ARG A 1105 10.86 4.40 41.20
CA ARG A 1105 9.83 4.13 42.22
C ARG A 1105 8.79 3.14 41.70
N VAL A 1106 8.34 3.33 40.46
CA VAL A 1106 7.41 2.40 39.79
C VAL A 1106 8.02 1.00 39.72
N LEU A 1107 9.27 0.87 39.31
CA LEU A 1107 9.98 -0.43 39.29
C LEU A 1107 10.01 -1.10 40.67
N LEU A 1108 10.31 -0.36 41.73
CA LEU A 1108 10.32 -0.89 43.10
C LEU A 1108 8.94 -1.41 43.50
N LYS A 1109 7.86 -0.72 43.13
CA LYS A 1109 6.48 -1.16 43.37
C LYS A 1109 6.09 -2.37 42.53
N GLU A 1110 6.51 -2.45 41.27
CA GLU A 1110 6.30 -3.62 40.42
C GLU A 1110 7.02 -4.86 41.00
N MET A 1111 8.26 -4.73 41.47
CA MET A 1111 8.96 -5.83 42.13
C MET A 1111 8.26 -6.27 43.42
N GLN A 1112 7.79 -5.32 44.24
CA GLN A 1112 7.00 -5.62 45.45
C GLN A 1112 5.68 -6.35 45.10
N SER A 1113 5.03 -5.99 43.99
CA SER A 1113 3.81 -6.66 43.51
C SER A 1113 4.06 -8.13 43.10
N LEU A 1114 5.28 -8.46 42.68
CA LEU A 1114 5.74 -9.82 42.39
C LEU A 1114 6.18 -10.59 43.65
N CYS A 1115 5.86 -10.08 44.85
CA CYS A 1115 6.27 -10.61 46.14
C CYS A 1115 7.78 -10.62 46.39
N LEU A 1116 8.54 -9.75 45.70
CA LEU A 1116 9.96 -9.52 45.98
C LEU A 1116 10.07 -8.37 46.99
N ASN A 1117 10.54 -8.65 48.21
CA ASN A 1117 10.77 -7.62 49.22
C ASN A 1117 12.04 -6.82 48.89
N VAL A 1118 11.89 -5.70 48.18
CA VAL A 1118 12.96 -4.77 47.82
C VAL A 1118 12.92 -3.57 48.76
N GLU A 1119 14.03 -3.32 49.46
CA GLU A 1119 14.20 -2.23 50.43
C GLU A 1119 15.42 -1.38 50.05
N VAL A 1120 15.32 -0.06 50.22
CA VAL A 1120 16.46 0.87 50.08
C VAL A 1120 17.11 1.03 51.45
N LEU A 1121 18.40 0.73 51.54
CA LEU A 1121 19.16 0.81 52.80
C LEU A 1121 20.09 2.03 52.77
N SER A 1122 20.14 2.77 53.87
CA SER A 1122 21.23 3.73 54.09
C SER A 1122 22.53 3.01 54.47
N SER A 1123 23.64 3.76 54.52
CA SER A 1123 24.97 3.22 54.82
C SER A 1123 25.09 2.53 56.19
N ASP A 1124 24.17 2.79 57.11
CA ASP A 1124 24.08 2.16 58.44
C ASP A 1124 23.20 0.90 58.46
N GLY A 1125 22.64 0.50 57.31
CA GLY A 1125 21.82 -0.70 57.15
C GLY A 1125 20.36 -0.53 57.59
N THR A 1126 19.91 0.71 57.83
CA THR A 1126 18.51 0.99 58.13
C THR A 1126 17.70 1.13 56.85
N ALA A 1127 16.50 0.53 56.83
CA ALA A 1127 15.58 0.66 55.71
C ALA A 1127 15.00 2.08 55.67
N GLN A 1128 15.13 2.73 54.51
CA GLN A 1128 14.49 4.01 54.22
C GLN A 1128 13.25 3.78 53.38
N GLU A 1129 12.14 4.37 53.80
CA GLU A 1129 10.96 4.45 52.94
C GLU A 1129 11.22 5.47 51.83
N VAL A 1130 11.18 5.01 50.59
CA VAL A 1130 11.13 5.87 49.41
C VAL A 1130 9.68 6.35 49.25
N GLN A 1131 9.24 7.23 50.15
CA GLN A 1131 8.01 7.99 50.01
C GLN A 1131 8.38 9.47 49.97
N GLU A 1132 8.01 10.16 48.89
CA GLU A 1132 7.82 11.61 48.97
C GLU A 1132 6.45 11.86 49.60
N SER A 1133 6.35 12.81 50.52
CA SER A 1133 5.05 13.32 50.96
C SER A 1133 4.42 14.04 49.76
N ASP A 1134 3.30 13.52 49.26
CA ASP A 1134 2.48 14.14 48.20
C ASP A 1134 2.25 15.65 48.45
N GLU A 1135 2.24 16.09 49.71
CA GLU A 1135 2.08 17.48 50.14
C GLU A 1135 3.15 18.48 49.63
N GLU A 1136 4.40 18.07 49.40
CA GLU A 1136 5.46 18.99 48.94
C GLU A 1136 5.42 19.23 47.41
N VAL A 1137 5.00 18.22 46.65
CA VAL A 1137 4.85 18.30 45.18
C VAL A 1137 3.65 19.17 44.82
N PHE A 1138 2.55 19.04 45.56
CA PHE A 1138 1.38 19.89 45.40
C PHE A 1138 1.70 21.36 45.71
N ARG A 1139 2.36 21.66 46.83
CA ARG A 1139 2.74 23.04 47.19
C ARG A 1139 3.65 23.73 46.17
N ALA A 1140 4.66 23.03 45.64
CA ALA A 1140 5.61 23.62 44.70
C ALA A 1140 4.99 23.92 43.32
N ALA A 1141 4.06 23.08 42.84
CA ALA A 1141 3.34 23.32 41.60
C ALA A 1141 2.28 24.44 41.75
N GLU A 1142 1.70 24.56 42.94
CA GLU A 1142 0.73 25.60 43.31
C GLU A 1142 1.33 27.02 43.35
N GLU A 1143 2.57 27.20 43.83
CA GLU A 1143 3.25 28.52 43.85
C GLU A 1143 3.54 29.10 42.45
N LEU A 1144 3.49 28.27 41.40
CA LEU A 1144 3.82 28.64 40.01
C LEU A 1144 2.61 28.68 39.06
N GLY A 1145 1.39 28.41 39.56
CA GLY A 1145 0.19 28.36 38.73
C GLY A 1145 0.16 27.20 37.72
N ILE A 1146 0.91 26.12 37.98
CA ILE A 1146 0.97 24.94 37.12
C ILE A 1146 0.02 23.87 37.68
N ASP A 1147 -1.06 23.59 36.96
CA ASP A 1147 -2.06 22.60 37.39
C ASP A 1147 -1.59 21.17 37.08
N LEU A 1148 -1.13 20.45 38.12
CA LEU A 1148 -0.77 19.02 38.04
C LEU A 1148 -2.00 18.08 38.15
N SER A 1149 -3.23 18.59 38.30
CA SER A 1149 -4.44 17.77 38.51
C SER A 1149 -4.94 17.02 37.26
N ARG A 1150 -4.18 17.05 36.15
CA ARG A 1150 -4.59 16.38 34.91
C ARG A 1150 -4.61 14.86 35.12
N ARG A 1151 -5.80 14.30 35.33
CA ARG A 1151 -6.15 12.89 35.05
C ARG A 1151 -6.68 12.79 33.61
N PRO A 1152 -5.85 12.55 32.58
CA PRO A 1152 -6.37 12.12 31.29
C PRO A 1152 -6.91 10.69 31.49
N HIS A 1153 -8.23 10.53 31.41
CA HIS A 1153 -9.01 9.28 31.58
C HIS A 1153 -9.67 8.99 32.95
N GLU A 1154 -10.20 9.98 33.66
CA GLU A 1154 -11.43 9.71 34.44
C GLU A 1154 -12.67 9.88 33.55
N GLY A 1155 -12.79 8.93 32.62
CA GLY A 1155 -13.90 8.80 31.68
C GLY A 1155 -13.97 7.42 31.02
N VAL A 1156 -13.07 6.49 31.37
CA VAL A 1156 -13.15 5.10 30.93
C VAL A 1156 -13.25 4.24 32.19
N GLY A 1157 -14.43 3.67 32.39
CA GLY A 1157 -14.71 2.84 33.55
C GLY A 1157 -13.79 1.62 33.62
N SER A 1158 -13.28 1.37 34.81
CA SER A 1158 -13.04 0.01 35.30
C SER A 1158 -14.35 -0.77 35.19
N ILE A 1159 -14.41 -1.69 34.23
CA ILE A 1159 -15.40 -2.78 34.25
C ILE A 1159 -14.84 -3.79 35.25
N GLU A 1160 -15.47 -3.87 36.43
CA GLU A 1160 -15.29 -4.98 37.36
C GLU A 1160 -15.83 -6.29 36.75
N GLU A 1161 -15.17 -7.37 37.13
CA GLU A 1161 -15.57 -8.77 36.99
C GLU A 1161 -17.04 -8.99 37.39
N VAL A 1162 -17.85 -9.56 36.48
CA VAL A 1162 -18.57 -10.86 36.58
C VAL A 1162 -18.89 -11.33 35.15
#